data_AF-A0AAN5YL51-F1
#
_entry.id   AF-A0AAN5YL51-F1
#
_cell.length_a   1.000
_cell.length_b   1.000
_cell.length_c   1.000
_cell.angle_alpha   90.00
_cell.angle_beta   90.00
_cell.angle_gamma   90.00
#
_symmetry.space_group_name_H-M   'P 1'
#
loop_
_entity.id
_entity.type
_entity.pdbx_description
1 polymer ?
#
loop_
_entity_poly.entity_id
_entity_poly.type
_entity_poly.pdbx_seq_one_letter_code
_entity_poly.pdbx_strand_id
1 'polypeptide(L)'
;MSEIAANHLADQVAQLNAARNLVLGDAAFYPQIVNGIIPIIGAHARLELRRWGAEFLAETFASPALATAQKEQLAGRVLQTIREILELPEGDTPVLKHIVQIAASLYPLAFRHIINHPEDSALWENMTAVKQDILRKWDSSPYPVKVCCIKFVQRVVQVQTHGPIADPRRPEHNETSLAIVPKNHSILALPHLEAEASGLLDRLLSVFQEDASDPLLVNATLNCLAVLIRNRQSVGNKIINAVLNFYPAKQVRTPLTPAIRVGVKSMERTARALFVNILKKNPSHPLASKMQHHMERLMQSRFETVDDASKKRGLPFEPTDGLDNAKRARLDAETPPLIKIPPLPPGPISYAQLYTLTEDSGLSSFDVKQLPPDLLVKIAVPVLARVDPSALMQAVEGVRARYQTLTQQQAAKHQVAVTEEEDDDYEPEYQPMDVAVAAAEQAGAVSAEMAELQPDLVSLGPFVLPQPPPLTEEEAAEIGRSAVGRVFEMLTSTAMAPNPAKGKTQQHLGFSRLAGSTFDRDAWVTLLTRLATRAPATLEVDDKKPESDLRARKTPAISNFIRESLYRYILEDFRARVNVGIMWLNEEWYNDRIQMKFAATQRTEEDEEASVPLHYDQWVLRLLDGFLPYLDSRDTKIFIRFLSEIPEVTIPITKRVSSLAKDPERVNLCVQSLLYLVMFRPPAREMCLNALEDVYNTYEESRPIAGKILAKWRPHIIEQQQQQQQQQQQQQQQQQQERSQQQEQISLANRSAPADSTAPPADDGSAPAPADSSIQPQVSASEA
;
A
#
# COMPACT_ATOMS: atom_id res chain seq x y z
N MET A 1 -6.46 -12.11 54.44
CA MET A 1 -5.88 -10.75 54.52
C MET A 1 -5.48 -10.19 53.15
N SER A 2 -4.92 -10.99 52.23
CA SER A 2 -4.61 -10.54 50.86
C SER A 2 -5.85 -10.15 50.05
N GLU A 3 -6.94 -10.90 50.14
CA GLU A 3 -8.21 -10.61 49.45
C GLU A 3 -8.86 -9.29 49.89
N ILE A 4 -8.90 -9.02 51.20
CA ILE A 4 -9.47 -7.77 51.75
C ILE A 4 -8.61 -6.56 51.32
N ALA A 5 -7.29 -6.71 51.32
CA ALA A 5 -6.36 -5.67 50.87
C ALA A 5 -6.38 -5.44 49.35
N ALA A 6 -6.77 -6.44 48.57
CA ALA A 6 -6.98 -6.35 47.13
C ALA A 6 -8.32 -5.66 46.80
N ASN A 7 -9.40 -6.00 47.51
CA ASN A 7 -10.71 -5.35 47.36
C ASN A 7 -10.63 -3.85 47.67
N HIS A 8 -9.93 -3.47 48.74
CA HIS A 8 -9.72 -2.06 49.08
C HIS A 8 -8.92 -1.29 48.00
N LEU A 9 -7.97 -1.94 47.32
CA LEU A 9 -7.22 -1.31 46.23
C LEU A 9 -8.12 -1.10 45.00
N ALA A 10 -8.95 -2.10 44.66
CA ALA A 10 -9.90 -2.00 43.57
C ALA A 10 -10.89 -0.85 43.80
N ASP A 11 -11.41 -0.71 45.02
CA ASP A 11 -12.30 0.39 45.40
C ASP A 11 -11.62 1.77 45.27
N GLN A 12 -10.35 1.88 45.70
CA GLN A 12 -9.57 3.11 45.55
C GLN A 12 -9.34 3.48 44.09
N VAL A 13 -8.99 2.50 43.25
CA VAL A 13 -8.79 2.73 41.80
C VAL A 13 -10.12 3.11 41.14
N ALA A 14 -11.24 2.51 41.53
CA ALA A 14 -12.56 2.88 41.04
C ALA A 14 -12.94 4.34 41.39
N GLN A 15 -12.65 4.77 42.63
CA GLN A 15 -12.84 6.17 43.04
C GLN A 15 -11.96 7.14 42.25
N LEU A 16 -10.70 6.77 42.02
CA LEU A 16 -9.78 7.57 41.19
C LEU A 16 -10.27 7.67 39.74
N ASN A 17 -10.77 6.59 39.15
CA ASN A 17 -11.37 6.60 37.82
C ASN A 17 -12.61 7.49 37.74
N ALA A 18 -13.47 7.48 38.76
CA ALA A 18 -14.60 8.41 38.84
C ALA A 18 -14.14 9.87 38.88
N ALA A 19 -13.08 10.18 39.63
CA ALA A 19 -12.48 11.51 39.66
C ALA A 19 -11.89 11.94 38.30
N ARG A 20 -11.26 11.01 37.56
CA ARG A 20 -10.77 11.25 36.19
C ARG A 20 -11.92 11.55 35.23
N ASN A 21 -13.03 10.81 35.30
CA ASN A 21 -14.20 11.07 34.46
C ASN A 21 -14.84 12.44 34.73
N LEU A 22 -14.84 12.88 36.00
CA LEU A 22 -15.36 14.20 36.36
C LEU A 22 -14.57 15.34 35.69
N VAL A 23 -13.22 15.28 35.72
CA VAL A 23 -12.38 16.33 35.10
C VAL A 23 -12.39 16.28 33.57
N LEU A 24 -12.69 15.13 32.98
CA LEU A 24 -12.91 15.00 31.53
C LEU A 24 -14.25 15.61 31.10
N GLY A 25 -15.27 15.57 31.96
CA GLY A 25 -16.54 16.24 31.74
C GLY A 25 -16.45 17.76 31.89
N ASP A 26 -15.74 18.23 32.91
CA ASP A 26 -15.51 19.67 33.14
C ASP A 26 -14.10 19.94 33.68
N ALA A 27 -13.31 20.66 32.89
CA ALA A 27 -11.93 21.01 33.20
C ALA A 27 -11.80 21.95 34.42
N ALA A 28 -12.87 22.61 34.86
CA ALA A 28 -12.84 23.46 36.05
C ALA A 28 -12.50 22.67 37.33
N PHE A 29 -12.75 21.36 37.36
CA PHE A 29 -12.49 20.51 38.52
C PHE A 29 -11.02 20.07 38.66
N TYR A 30 -10.18 20.23 37.62
CA TYR A 30 -8.78 19.78 37.66
C TYR A 30 -8.02 20.29 38.89
N PRO A 31 -8.04 21.59 39.27
CA PRO A 31 -7.28 22.06 40.42
C PRO A 31 -7.70 21.41 41.73
N GLN A 32 -9.00 21.19 41.94
CA GLN A 32 -9.50 20.56 43.15
C GLN A 32 -9.12 19.08 43.20
N ILE A 33 -9.34 18.35 42.09
CA ILE A 33 -9.09 16.91 42.01
C ILE A 33 -7.60 16.62 42.12
N VAL A 34 -6.73 17.33 41.39
CA VAL A 34 -5.27 17.15 41.46
C VAL A 34 -4.76 17.33 42.89
N ASN A 35 -5.21 18.38 43.58
CA ASN A 35 -4.81 18.62 44.97
C ASN A 35 -5.31 17.55 45.94
N GLY A 36 -6.49 16.98 45.68
CA GLY A 36 -7.06 15.90 46.50
C GLY A 36 -6.35 14.56 46.32
N ILE A 37 -5.90 14.24 45.11
CA ILE A 37 -5.29 12.93 44.80
C ILE A 37 -3.79 12.87 45.10
N ILE A 38 -3.05 13.99 45.08
CA ILE A 38 -1.58 14.01 45.28
C ILE A 38 -1.13 13.20 46.51
N PRO A 39 -1.77 13.33 47.70
CA PRO A 39 -1.40 12.54 48.87
C PRO A 39 -1.59 11.02 48.71
N ILE A 40 -2.47 10.59 47.78
CA ILE A 40 -2.84 9.20 47.55
C ILE A 40 -1.88 8.52 46.56
N ILE A 41 -1.30 9.29 45.63
CA ILE A 41 -0.48 8.78 44.51
C ILE A 41 1.02 9.04 44.66
N GLY A 42 1.46 9.55 45.82
CA GLY A 42 2.85 9.95 46.07
C GLY A 42 3.86 8.79 46.14
N ALA A 43 5.12 9.11 46.46
CA ALA A 43 6.22 8.13 46.48
C ALA A 43 6.00 6.92 47.40
N HIS A 44 5.28 7.12 48.51
CA HIS A 44 4.96 6.07 49.48
C HIS A 44 3.69 5.26 49.13
N ALA A 45 3.01 5.59 48.03
CA ALA A 45 1.82 4.87 47.60
C ALA A 45 2.16 3.51 46.97
N ARG A 46 1.17 2.60 46.96
CA ARG A 46 1.26 1.32 46.25
C ARG A 46 1.57 1.55 44.77
N LEU A 47 2.25 0.59 44.14
CA LEU A 47 2.72 0.73 42.76
C LEU A 47 1.57 1.01 41.78
N GLU A 48 0.42 0.38 41.97
CA GLU A 48 -0.76 0.55 41.13
C GLU A 48 -1.31 1.99 41.19
N LEU A 49 -1.34 2.58 42.39
CA LEU A 49 -1.77 3.96 42.60
C LEU A 49 -0.74 4.95 42.03
N ARG A 50 0.56 4.65 42.14
CA ARG A 50 1.64 5.44 41.52
C ARG A 50 1.55 5.42 39.99
N ARG A 51 1.28 4.25 39.39
CA ARG A 51 1.07 4.10 37.94
C ARG A 51 -0.10 4.93 37.46
N TRP A 52 -1.25 4.77 38.11
CA TRP A 52 -2.47 5.53 37.80
C TRP A 52 -2.24 7.04 37.96
N GLY A 53 -1.63 7.46 39.07
CA GLY A 53 -1.38 8.87 39.35
C GLY A 53 -0.41 9.51 38.37
N ALA A 54 0.67 8.82 38.01
CA ALA A 54 1.62 9.32 37.03
C ALA A 54 0.98 9.48 35.64
N GLU A 55 0.16 8.50 35.21
CA GLU A 55 -0.60 8.59 33.96
C GLU A 55 -1.57 9.78 33.98
N PHE A 56 -2.40 9.89 35.02
CA PHE A 56 -3.38 10.97 35.18
C PHE A 56 -2.72 12.36 35.18
N LEU A 57 -1.59 12.51 35.89
CA LEU A 57 -0.84 13.77 35.92
C LEU A 57 -0.22 14.10 34.56
N ALA A 58 0.31 13.10 33.84
CA ALA A 58 0.85 13.31 32.50
C ALA A 58 -0.23 13.85 31.53
N GLU A 59 -1.43 13.27 31.59
CA GLU A 59 -2.58 13.72 30.80
C GLU A 59 -3.07 15.11 31.21
N THR A 60 -3.18 15.37 32.51
CA THR A 60 -3.64 16.65 33.05
C THR A 60 -2.78 17.81 32.54
N PHE A 61 -1.46 17.66 32.57
CA PHE A 61 -0.55 18.72 32.10
C PHE A 61 -0.42 18.79 30.58
N ALA A 62 -0.71 17.70 29.86
CA ALA A 62 -0.79 17.68 28.40
C ALA A 62 -2.13 18.25 27.86
N SER A 63 -3.21 18.22 28.64
CA SER A 63 -4.56 18.61 28.21
C SER A 63 -4.64 20.09 27.82
N PRO A 64 -5.13 20.44 26.62
CA PRO A 64 -5.33 21.84 26.24
C PRO A 64 -6.54 22.48 26.93
N ALA A 65 -7.45 21.69 27.52
CA ALA A 65 -8.64 22.20 28.20
C ALA A 65 -8.32 22.91 29.52
N LEU A 66 -7.22 22.52 30.17
CA LEU A 66 -6.75 23.16 31.40
C LEU A 66 -5.92 24.41 31.08
N ALA A 67 -6.35 25.57 31.57
CA ALA A 67 -5.67 26.83 31.30
C ALA A 67 -4.25 26.87 31.87
N THR A 68 -3.32 27.53 31.17
CA THR A 68 -1.90 27.63 31.57
C THR A 68 -1.73 28.18 32.99
N ALA A 69 -2.50 29.20 33.37
CA ALA A 69 -2.44 29.78 34.72
C ALA A 69 -2.80 28.77 35.83
N GLN A 70 -3.78 27.90 35.57
CA GLN A 70 -4.15 26.83 36.52
C GLN A 70 -3.06 25.76 36.57
N LYS A 71 -2.40 25.44 35.45
CA LYS A 71 -1.24 24.54 35.44
C LYS A 71 -0.07 25.11 36.24
N GLU A 72 0.21 26.41 36.13
CA GLU A 72 1.26 27.08 36.91
C GLU A 72 0.98 26.97 38.43
N GLN A 73 -0.28 27.14 38.86
CA GLN A 73 -0.66 26.99 40.27
C GLN A 73 -0.44 25.56 40.81
N LEU A 74 -0.65 24.54 39.98
CA LEU A 74 -0.48 23.14 40.37
C LEU A 74 0.98 22.66 40.25
N ALA A 75 1.79 23.35 39.45
CA ALA A 75 3.14 22.90 39.06
C ALA A 75 4.05 22.63 40.26
N GLY A 76 4.04 23.49 41.28
CA GLY A 76 4.93 23.34 42.44
C GLY A 76 4.69 22.06 43.24
N ARG A 77 3.43 21.73 43.53
CA ARG A 77 3.08 20.53 44.28
C ARG A 77 3.38 19.26 43.47
N VAL A 78 3.00 19.26 42.20
CA VAL A 78 3.23 18.10 41.32
C VAL A 78 4.73 17.88 41.09
N LEU A 79 5.51 18.96 40.93
CA LEU A 79 6.95 18.88 40.78
C LEU A 79 7.62 18.22 41.99
N GLN A 80 7.18 18.57 43.20
CA GLN A 80 7.66 17.93 44.43
C GLN A 80 7.33 16.44 44.45
N THR A 81 6.09 16.06 44.13
CA THR A 81 5.67 14.65 44.08
C THR A 81 6.47 13.83 43.06
N ILE A 82 6.72 14.35 41.85
CA ILE A 82 7.50 13.60 40.85
C ILE A 82 8.97 13.48 41.24
N ARG A 83 9.53 14.48 41.94
CA ARG A 83 10.90 14.42 42.46
C ARG A 83 11.03 13.28 43.47
N GLU A 84 10.13 13.22 44.44
CA GLU A 84 10.11 12.15 45.45
C GLU A 84 9.99 10.76 44.80
N ILE A 85 9.18 10.63 43.73
CA ILE A 85 9.05 9.36 42.99
C ILE A 85 10.34 8.99 42.23
N LEU A 86 11.06 9.97 41.67
CA LEU A 86 12.33 9.74 40.94
C LEU A 86 13.48 9.30 41.86
N GLU A 87 13.47 9.76 43.11
CA GLU A 87 14.46 9.43 44.14
C GLU A 87 14.29 8.00 44.69
N LEU A 88 13.18 7.32 44.36
CA LEU A 88 12.96 5.92 44.76
C LEU A 88 13.97 4.97 44.10
N PRO A 89 14.45 3.94 44.84
CA PRO A 89 15.37 2.93 44.29
C PRO A 89 14.70 2.01 43.27
N GLU A 90 13.39 1.80 43.39
CA GLU A 90 12.58 0.98 42.48
C GLU A 90 12.16 1.80 41.24
N GLY A 91 12.66 1.43 40.07
CA GLY A 91 12.36 2.09 38.81
C GLY A 91 11.34 1.34 37.97
N ASP A 92 10.05 1.56 38.23
CA ASP A 92 8.99 1.00 37.39
C ASP A 92 8.90 1.75 36.04
N THR A 93 8.89 1.00 34.93
CA THR A 93 8.99 1.56 33.58
C THR A 93 7.83 2.50 33.21
N PRO A 94 6.54 2.12 33.39
CA PRO A 94 5.44 3.02 33.06
C PRO A 94 5.38 4.24 33.98
N VAL A 95 5.71 4.12 35.27
CA VAL A 95 5.83 5.30 36.15
C VAL A 95 6.90 6.25 35.62
N LEU A 96 8.13 5.77 35.36
CA LEU A 96 9.22 6.61 34.85
C LEU A 96 8.87 7.28 33.52
N LYS A 97 8.20 6.56 32.59
CA LYS A 97 7.72 7.10 31.32
C LYS A 97 6.84 8.33 31.55
N HIS A 98 5.80 8.20 32.38
CA HIS A 98 4.85 9.29 32.63
C HIS A 98 5.48 10.44 33.42
N ILE A 99 6.37 10.14 34.37
CA ILE A 99 7.11 11.17 35.12
C ILE A 99 7.94 12.06 34.19
N VAL A 100 8.62 11.48 33.19
CA VAL A 100 9.37 12.25 32.20
C VAL A 100 8.44 13.11 31.32
N GLN A 101 7.25 12.62 30.98
CA GLN A 101 6.25 13.39 30.23
C GLN A 101 5.70 14.57 31.06
N ILE A 102 5.44 14.37 32.36
CA ILE A 102 5.05 15.42 33.29
C ILE A 102 6.16 16.47 33.35
N ALA A 103 7.42 16.06 33.56
CA ALA A 103 8.56 16.97 33.62
C ALA A 103 8.70 17.80 32.33
N ALA A 104 8.45 17.22 31.15
CA ALA A 104 8.48 17.94 29.87
C ALA A 104 7.41 19.03 29.75
N SER A 105 6.27 18.84 30.41
CA SER A 105 5.17 19.81 30.47
C SER A 105 5.41 20.87 31.55
N LEU A 106 5.99 20.48 32.69
CA LEU A 106 6.27 21.38 33.82
C LEU A 106 7.47 22.29 33.58
N TYR A 107 8.51 21.84 32.85
CA TYR A 107 9.72 22.63 32.61
C TYR A 107 9.46 24.07 32.10
N PRO A 108 8.68 24.31 31.04
CA PRO A 108 8.35 25.67 30.59
C PRO A 108 7.53 26.47 31.60
N LEU A 109 6.70 25.82 32.44
CA LEU A 109 5.89 26.50 33.45
C LEU A 109 6.76 26.96 34.61
N ALA A 110 7.60 26.06 35.14
CA ALA A 110 8.56 26.38 36.19
C ALA A 110 9.57 27.45 35.74
N PHE A 111 10.03 27.39 34.49
CA PHE A 111 10.92 28.40 33.91
C PHE A 111 10.24 29.76 33.79
N ARG A 112 8.97 29.83 33.37
CA ARG A 112 8.24 31.09 33.29
C ARG A 112 7.94 31.66 34.68
N HIS A 113 7.61 30.81 35.64
CA HIS A 113 7.33 31.21 37.02
C HIS A 113 8.56 31.86 37.67
N ILE A 114 9.74 31.22 37.56
CA ILE A 114 10.95 31.74 38.21
C ILE A 114 11.43 33.07 37.59
N ILE A 115 11.15 33.33 36.31
CA ILE A 115 11.40 34.64 35.67
C ILE A 115 10.61 35.76 36.36
N ASN A 116 9.36 35.48 36.73
CA ASN A 116 8.45 36.44 37.32
C ASN A 116 8.56 36.52 38.84
N HIS A 117 8.96 35.42 39.50
CA HIS A 117 9.04 35.26 40.95
C HIS A 117 10.41 34.70 41.37
N PRO A 118 11.51 35.48 41.27
CA PRO A 118 12.86 35.01 41.60
C PRO A 118 13.06 34.63 43.07
N GLU A 119 12.12 34.94 43.95
CA GLU A 119 12.11 34.55 45.35
C GLU A 119 11.82 33.06 45.58
N ASP A 120 11.14 32.39 44.63
CA ASP A 120 10.76 30.98 44.73
C ASP A 120 11.88 30.05 44.24
N SER A 121 13.07 30.16 44.84
CA SER A 121 14.26 29.41 44.41
C SER A 121 14.08 27.89 44.53
N ALA A 122 13.31 27.45 45.53
CA ALA A 122 13.05 26.03 45.79
C ALA A 122 12.37 25.32 44.60
N LEU A 123 11.43 25.98 43.91
CA LEU A 123 10.79 25.43 42.71
C LEU A 123 11.82 25.14 41.61
N TRP A 124 12.74 26.08 41.37
CA TRP A 124 13.75 25.96 40.33
C TRP A 124 14.83 24.93 40.67
N GLU A 125 15.22 24.86 41.95
CA GLU A 125 16.11 23.81 42.48
C GLU A 125 15.49 22.42 42.28
N ASN A 126 14.21 22.25 42.61
CA ASN A 126 13.46 21.01 42.37
C ASN A 126 13.44 20.64 40.89
N MET A 127 13.16 21.59 40.00
CA MET A 127 13.14 21.35 38.55
C MET A 127 14.54 20.97 38.03
N THR A 128 15.58 21.59 38.56
CA THR A 128 16.97 21.30 38.20
C THR A 128 17.38 19.89 38.65
N ALA A 129 16.99 19.47 39.86
CA ALA A 129 17.21 18.13 40.37
C ALA A 129 16.51 17.07 39.49
N VAL A 130 15.22 17.27 39.20
CA VAL A 130 14.43 16.40 38.31
C VAL A 130 15.08 16.28 36.92
N LYS A 131 15.51 17.41 36.34
CA LYS A 131 16.23 17.42 35.05
C LYS A 131 17.51 16.59 35.11
N GLN A 132 18.34 16.78 36.14
CA GLN A 132 19.59 16.04 36.28
C GLN A 132 19.34 14.53 36.43
N ASP A 133 18.34 14.11 37.19
CA ASP A 133 18.05 12.69 37.40
C ASP A 133 17.49 12.02 36.13
N ILE A 134 16.62 12.70 35.38
CA ILE A 134 16.15 12.22 34.07
C ILE A 134 17.35 12.06 33.11
N LEU A 135 18.25 13.04 33.06
CA LEU A 135 19.42 13.00 32.18
C LEU A 135 20.43 11.92 32.56
N ARG A 136 20.58 11.62 33.85
CA ARG A 136 21.42 10.51 34.37
C ARG A 136 20.82 9.15 34.03
N LYS A 137 19.50 8.98 34.17
CA LYS A 137 18.80 7.72 33.90
C LYS A 137 18.58 7.44 32.41
N TRP A 138 18.75 8.43 31.53
CA TRP A 138 18.42 8.31 30.11
C TRP A 138 19.09 7.11 29.42
N ASP A 139 20.41 6.93 29.55
CA ASP A 139 21.12 5.88 28.79
C ASP A 139 20.81 4.46 29.29
N SER A 140 20.57 4.32 30.59
CA SER A 140 20.26 3.04 31.25
C SER A 140 18.78 2.66 31.20
N SER A 141 17.90 3.58 30.77
CA SER A 141 16.46 3.35 30.73
C SER A 141 16.01 2.51 29.52
N PRO A 142 14.85 1.83 29.62
CA PRO A 142 14.25 1.12 28.48
C PRO A 142 13.72 2.08 27.42
N TYR A 143 13.48 1.57 26.20
CA TYR A 143 13.08 2.34 25.03
C TYR A 143 11.89 3.31 25.24
N PRO A 144 10.77 2.90 25.88
CA PRO A 144 9.64 3.82 26.10
C PRO A 144 10.00 5.06 26.90
N VAL A 145 10.89 4.92 27.89
CA VAL A 145 11.39 6.02 28.72
C VAL A 145 12.40 6.86 27.91
N LYS A 146 13.30 6.23 27.14
CA LYS A 146 14.25 6.94 26.27
C LYS A 146 13.57 7.87 25.27
N VAL A 147 12.46 7.43 24.67
CA VAL A 147 11.64 8.27 23.77
C VAL A 147 11.07 9.48 24.51
N CYS A 148 10.59 9.30 25.74
CA CYS A 148 10.12 10.42 26.56
C CYS A 148 11.27 11.37 26.96
N CYS A 149 12.46 10.84 27.24
CA CYS A 149 13.65 11.66 27.51
C CYS A 149 14.04 12.52 26.30
N ILE A 150 13.98 11.97 25.08
CA ILE A 150 14.20 12.74 23.84
C ILE A 150 13.22 13.93 23.77
N LYS A 151 11.94 13.69 24.08
CA LYS A 151 10.91 14.75 24.10
C LYS A 151 11.17 15.78 25.21
N PHE A 152 11.54 15.33 26.40
CA PHE A 152 11.91 16.21 27.52
C PHE A 152 13.08 17.12 27.14
N VAL A 153 14.16 16.56 26.61
CA VAL A 153 15.33 17.33 26.18
C VAL A 153 15.00 18.28 25.04
N GLN A 154 14.15 17.88 24.08
CA GLN A 154 13.63 18.79 23.07
C GLN A 154 12.96 20.03 23.70
N ARG A 155 12.14 19.84 24.75
CA ARG A 155 11.47 20.94 25.46
C ARG A 155 12.46 21.80 26.25
N VAL A 156 13.45 21.19 26.90
CA VAL A 156 14.51 21.92 27.60
C VAL A 156 15.30 22.80 26.64
N VAL A 157 15.79 22.23 25.52
CA VAL A 157 16.51 22.99 24.48
C VAL A 157 15.65 24.10 23.89
N GLN A 158 14.36 23.85 23.66
CA GLN A 158 13.44 24.88 23.18
C GLN A 158 13.35 26.05 24.18
N VAL A 159 13.18 25.81 25.47
CA VAL A 159 13.09 26.87 26.48
C VAL A 159 14.44 27.58 26.70
N GLN A 160 15.56 26.84 26.67
CA GLN A 160 16.90 27.37 26.90
C GLN A 160 17.60 27.89 25.63
N THR A 161 16.84 28.22 24.58
CA THR A 161 17.36 28.91 23.40
C THR A 161 16.54 30.16 23.13
N HIS A 162 17.15 31.16 22.49
CA HIS A 162 16.46 32.38 22.12
C HIS A 162 15.32 32.08 21.14
N GLY A 163 14.09 32.35 21.57
CA GLY A 163 12.88 32.23 20.77
C GLY A 163 12.52 33.52 20.03
N PRO A 164 11.55 33.47 19.12
CA PRO A 164 10.99 34.68 18.52
C PRO A 164 10.28 35.50 19.61
N ILE A 165 10.48 36.81 19.58
CA ILE A 165 9.76 37.76 20.45
C ILE A 165 8.50 38.19 19.69
N ALA A 166 7.35 38.13 20.34
CA ALA A 166 6.08 38.60 19.79
C ALA A 166 6.07 40.14 19.67
N ASP A 167 4.99 40.72 19.14
CA ASP A 167 4.84 42.17 19.07
C ASP A 167 5.07 42.78 20.48
N PRO A 168 5.98 43.77 20.63
CA PRO A 168 6.24 44.44 21.90
C PRO A 168 4.99 44.96 22.63
N ARG A 169 3.88 45.19 21.91
CA ARG A 169 2.59 45.60 22.48
C ARG A 169 1.81 44.48 23.18
N ARG A 170 2.16 43.21 22.93
CA ARG A 170 1.50 42.02 23.47
C ARG A 170 2.51 41.04 24.10
N PRO A 171 3.24 41.47 25.15
CA PRO A 171 4.28 40.66 25.77
C PRO A 171 3.73 39.37 26.41
N GLU A 172 2.45 39.32 26.74
CA GLU A 172 1.76 38.14 27.27
C GLU A 172 1.74 36.96 26.29
N HIS A 173 1.82 37.24 24.98
CA HIS A 173 1.88 36.22 23.92
C HIS A 173 3.30 35.68 23.68
N ASN A 174 4.31 36.16 24.41
CA ASN A 174 5.68 35.66 24.27
C ASN A 174 5.79 34.20 24.73
N GLU A 175 6.36 33.36 23.85
CA GLU A 175 6.74 31.99 24.17
C GLU A 175 7.81 31.98 25.27
N THR A 176 7.69 31.06 26.24
CA THR A 176 8.73 30.84 27.25
C THR A 176 10.05 30.43 26.58
N SER A 177 11.05 31.31 26.67
CA SER A 177 12.37 31.14 26.09
C SER A 177 13.41 32.02 26.80
N LEU A 178 14.69 31.92 26.44
CA LEU A 178 15.72 32.84 26.96
C LEU A 178 15.46 34.31 26.59
N ALA A 179 14.68 34.57 25.55
CA ALA A 179 14.43 35.93 25.06
C ALA A 179 13.63 36.79 26.04
N ILE A 180 12.86 36.17 26.94
CA ILE A 180 12.07 36.88 27.98
C ILE A 180 12.81 36.98 29.33
N VAL A 181 14.00 36.42 29.45
CA VAL A 181 14.78 36.42 30.70
C VAL A 181 15.53 37.75 30.84
N PRO A 182 15.37 38.49 31.95
CA PRO A 182 16.17 39.67 32.24
C PRO A 182 17.67 39.36 32.31
N LYS A 183 18.52 40.26 31.79
CA LYS A 183 19.98 40.07 31.78
C LYS A 183 20.60 39.90 33.18
N ASN A 184 19.98 40.54 34.19
CA ASN A 184 20.46 40.53 35.58
C ASN A 184 19.51 39.70 36.48
N HIS A 185 19.13 38.50 36.04
CA HIS A 185 18.31 37.60 36.84
C HIS A 185 19.15 36.97 37.98
N SER A 186 18.63 36.94 39.22
CA SER A 186 19.35 36.45 40.40
C SER A 186 19.68 34.94 40.37
N ILE A 187 18.74 34.13 39.85
CA ILE A 187 18.86 32.66 39.78
C ILE A 187 19.29 32.15 38.40
N LEU A 188 18.68 32.65 37.31
CA LEU A 188 18.90 32.15 35.95
C LEU A 188 20.16 32.77 35.31
N ALA A 189 21.27 32.01 35.31
CA ALA A 189 22.48 32.40 34.61
C ALA A 189 22.41 32.06 33.10
N LEU A 190 22.16 33.07 32.26
CA LEU A 190 22.03 32.91 30.80
C LEU A 190 23.18 32.12 30.14
N PRO A 191 24.47 32.40 30.41
CA PRO A 191 25.56 31.67 29.74
C PRO A 191 25.58 30.17 30.07
N HIS A 192 25.19 29.80 31.29
CA HIS A 192 25.13 28.40 31.70
C HIS A 192 23.97 27.67 31.02
N LEU A 193 22.81 28.32 30.91
CA LEU A 193 21.63 27.75 30.24
C LEU A 193 21.86 27.58 28.74
N GLU A 194 22.53 28.54 28.08
CA GLU A 194 22.90 28.43 26.66
C GLU A 194 23.91 27.30 26.40
N ALA A 195 24.92 27.17 27.26
CA ALA A 195 25.89 26.08 27.17
C ALA A 195 25.23 24.71 27.38
N GLU A 196 24.34 24.60 28.37
CA GLU A 196 23.57 23.40 28.64
C GLU A 196 22.68 23.03 27.43
N ALA A 197 21.94 23.98 26.88
CA ALA A 197 21.09 23.75 25.71
C ALA A 197 21.88 23.27 24.49
N SER A 198 23.07 23.85 24.27
CA SER A 198 23.94 23.47 23.15
C SER A 198 24.45 22.02 23.33
N GLY A 199 24.89 21.64 24.53
CA GLY A 199 25.32 20.28 24.83
C GLY A 199 24.19 19.25 24.77
N LEU A 200 22.99 19.61 25.24
CA LEU A 200 21.80 18.76 25.13
C LEU A 200 21.35 18.57 23.68
N LEU A 201 21.46 19.62 22.86
CA LEU A 201 21.20 19.51 21.43
C LEU A 201 22.20 18.57 20.75
N ASP A 202 23.49 18.66 21.09
CA ASP A 202 24.50 17.74 20.55
C ASP A 202 24.23 16.29 20.95
N ARG A 203 23.81 16.06 22.20
CA ARG A 203 23.37 14.74 22.67
C ARG A 203 22.15 14.22 21.89
N LEU A 204 21.18 15.08 21.55
CA LEU A 204 20.04 14.67 20.70
C LEU A 204 20.49 14.28 19.29
N LEU A 205 21.45 15.01 18.71
CA LEU A 205 21.91 14.80 17.34
C LEU A 205 22.89 13.62 17.19
N SER A 206 23.43 13.07 18.27
CA SER A 206 24.37 11.93 18.24
C SER A 206 23.76 10.70 17.56
N VAL A 207 22.44 10.52 17.67
CA VAL A 207 21.69 9.41 17.06
C VAL A 207 21.81 9.35 15.52
N PHE A 208 22.25 10.42 14.87
CA PHE A 208 22.49 10.43 13.42
C PHE A 208 23.93 10.05 13.04
N GLN A 209 24.84 10.04 14.00
CA GLN A 209 26.27 9.77 13.80
C GLN A 209 26.64 8.34 14.21
N GLU A 210 25.84 7.71 15.06
CA GLU A 210 26.06 6.35 15.53
C GLU A 210 25.77 5.29 14.45
N ASP A 211 26.70 4.34 14.27
CA ASP A 211 26.64 3.30 13.23
C ASP A 211 25.51 2.27 13.43
N ALA A 212 24.91 2.21 14.62
CA ALA A 212 23.74 1.37 14.91
C ALA A 212 22.81 2.05 15.91
N SER A 213 22.13 3.08 15.44
CA SER A 213 21.01 3.63 16.18
C SER A 213 19.74 2.86 15.89
N ASP A 214 18.94 2.72 16.94
CA ASP A 214 17.62 2.11 16.86
C ASP A 214 16.65 3.00 16.06
N PRO A 215 15.87 2.45 15.10
CA PRO A 215 14.92 3.21 14.31
C PRO A 215 13.89 3.98 15.13
N LEU A 216 13.48 3.48 16.30
CA LEU A 216 12.53 4.15 17.18
C LEU A 216 13.12 5.45 17.73
N LEU A 217 14.39 5.41 18.17
CA LEU A 217 15.07 6.58 18.73
C LEU A 217 15.37 7.62 17.65
N VAL A 218 15.82 7.18 16.47
CA VAL A 218 16.04 8.06 15.31
C VAL A 218 14.76 8.79 14.92
N ASN A 219 13.65 8.07 14.79
CA ASN A 219 12.36 8.65 14.45
C ASN A 219 11.83 9.58 15.55
N ALA A 220 11.96 9.21 16.82
CA ALA A 220 11.59 10.07 17.94
C ALA A 220 12.36 11.40 17.90
N THR A 221 13.67 11.35 17.65
CA THR A 221 14.51 12.54 17.50
C THR A 221 14.08 13.37 16.29
N LEU A 222 13.93 12.79 15.09
CA LEU A 222 13.50 13.51 13.88
C LEU A 222 12.19 14.28 14.08
N ASN A 223 11.20 13.64 14.72
CA ASN A 223 9.91 14.28 15.02
C ASN A 223 10.05 15.44 16.02
N CYS A 224 10.93 15.30 17.01
CA CYS A 224 11.22 16.35 17.99
C CYS A 224 11.94 17.56 17.37
N LEU A 225 12.82 17.33 16.40
CA LEU A 225 13.63 18.38 15.76
C LEU A 225 12.80 19.35 14.91
N ALA A 226 11.66 18.92 14.35
CA ALA A 226 10.78 19.77 13.55
C ALA A 226 10.34 21.04 14.32
N VAL A 227 10.06 20.90 15.61
CA VAL A 227 9.66 22.02 16.49
C VAL A 227 10.81 22.98 16.70
N LEU A 228 12.03 22.47 16.93
CA LEU A 228 13.22 23.28 17.15
C LEU A 228 13.61 24.06 15.89
N ILE A 229 13.63 23.42 14.71
CA ILE A 229 13.97 24.09 13.45
C ILE A 229 13.02 25.26 13.17
N ARG A 230 11.72 25.06 13.40
CA ARG A 230 10.71 26.09 13.18
C ARG A 230 10.84 27.24 14.18
N ASN A 231 10.98 26.93 15.45
CA ASN A 231 10.84 27.91 16.52
C ASN A 231 12.19 28.53 16.95
N ARG A 232 13.34 27.97 16.54
CA ARG A 232 14.68 28.40 16.99
C ARG A 232 15.65 28.52 15.82
N GLN A 233 15.70 29.70 15.22
CA GLN A 233 16.54 29.98 14.05
C GLN A 233 18.04 29.81 14.32
N SER A 234 18.50 30.11 15.53
CA SER A 234 19.92 30.02 15.93
C SER A 234 20.48 28.59 15.83
N VAL A 235 19.67 27.57 16.13
CA VAL A 235 20.06 26.16 16.09
C VAL A 235 19.52 25.41 14.86
N GLY A 236 18.55 25.99 14.14
CA GLY A 236 17.90 25.36 12.98
C GLY A 236 18.89 24.88 11.92
N ASN A 237 19.87 25.72 11.54
CA ASN A 237 20.89 25.33 10.55
C ASN A 237 21.80 24.19 11.03
N LYS A 238 22.16 24.15 12.32
CA LYS A 238 22.95 23.05 12.90
C LYS A 238 22.19 21.72 12.79
N ILE A 239 20.90 21.74 13.13
CA ILE A 239 20.02 20.57 13.04
C ILE A 239 19.86 20.11 11.59
N ILE A 240 19.56 21.02 10.66
CA ILE A 240 19.39 20.69 9.23
C ILE A 240 20.65 20.03 8.68
N ASN A 241 21.84 20.56 9.00
CA ASN A 241 23.10 19.97 8.56
C ASN A 241 23.35 18.58 9.14
N ALA A 242 22.99 18.34 10.41
CA ALA A 242 23.08 17.00 11.01
C ALA A 242 22.19 15.99 10.26
N VAL A 243 20.94 16.35 9.94
CA VAL A 243 20.03 15.49 9.18
C VAL A 243 20.50 15.31 7.72
N LEU A 244 21.09 16.33 7.09
CA LEU A 244 21.64 16.20 5.72
C LEU A 244 22.81 15.20 5.63
N ASN A 245 23.52 14.98 6.75
CA ASN A 245 24.61 14.01 6.86
C ASN A 245 24.13 12.61 7.27
N PHE A 246 22.88 12.48 7.72
CA PHE A 246 22.28 11.22 8.12
C PHE A 246 21.91 10.38 6.88
N TYR A 247 22.24 9.09 6.88
CA TYR A 247 21.88 8.19 5.78
C TYR A 247 21.38 6.84 6.31
N PRO A 248 20.04 6.63 6.38
CA PRO A 248 19.43 5.42 6.96
C PRO A 248 19.97 4.11 6.38
N ALA A 249 20.30 4.07 5.09
CA ALA A 249 20.81 2.86 4.44
C ALA A 249 22.17 2.40 4.99
N LYS A 250 22.96 3.29 5.63
CA LYS A 250 24.21 2.89 6.31
C LYS A 250 23.97 2.02 7.56
N GLN A 251 22.76 2.05 8.11
CA GLN A 251 22.41 1.30 9.31
C GLN A 251 21.97 -0.15 9.00
N VAL A 252 21.96 -0.53 7.72
CA VAL A 252 21.68 -1.90 7.27
C VAL A 252 22.85 -2.82 7.66
N ARG A 253 22.60 -3.74 8.60
CA ARG A 253 23.54 -4.82 8.95
C ARG A 253 23.04 -6.17 8.42
N THR A 254 23.97 -7.01 8.00
CA THR A 254 23.71 -8.40 7.61
C THR A 254 23.61 -9.26 8.89
N PRO A 255 22.63 -10.18 9.01
CA PRO A 255 21.62 -10.59 8.02
C PRO A 255 20.45 -9.61 7.91
N LEU A 256 19.97 -9.42 6.68
CA LEU A 256 18.89 -8.50 6.35
C LEU A 256 17.53 -9.07 6.81
N THR A 257 17.06 -8.68 8.00
CA THR A 257 15.73 -9.07 8.48
C THR A 257 14.63 -8.13 7.93
N PRO A 258 13.37 -8.60 7.80
CA PRO A 258 12.24 -7.74 7.44
C PRO A 258 12.08 -6.53 8.38
N ALA A 259 12.33 -6.73 9.69
CA ALA A 259 12.26 -5.66 10.70
C ALA A 259 13.29 -4.55 10.43
N ILE A 260 14.54 -4.89 10.12
CA ILE A 260 15.58 -3.91 9.77
C ILE A 260 15.18 -3.15 8.50
N ARG A 261 14.63 -3.83 7.49
CA ARG A 261 14.16 -3.19 6.25
C ARG A 261 13.04 -2.18 6.52
N VAL A 262 12.07 -2.54 7.36
CA VAL A 262 10.99 -1.64 7.78
C VAL A 262 11.56 -0.46 8.58
N GLY A 263 12.48 -0.71 9.49
CA GLY A 263 13.16 0.33 10.28
C GLY A 263 13.86 1.38 9.40
N VAL A 264 14.65 0.94 8.41
CA VAL A 264 15.34 1.84 7.47
C VAL A 264 14.35 2.64 6.64
N LYS A 265 13.30 2.00 6.13
CA LYS A 265 12.22 2.68 5.38
C LYS A 265 11.49 3.70 6.23
N SER A 266 11.25 3.39 7.50
CA SER A 266 10.60 4.29 8.45
C SER A 266 11.46 5.54 8.69
N MET A 267 12.75 5.37 8.99
CA MET A 267 13.69 6.48 9.17
C MET A 267 13.82 7.36 7.93
N GLU A 268 13.87 6.75 6.73
CA GLU A 268 13.86 7.48 5.46
C GLU A 268 12.59 8.31 5.29
N ARG A 269 11.41 7.70 5.50
CA ARG A 269 10.10 8.38 5.38
C ARG A 269 10.04 9.58 6.32
N THR A 270 10.43 9.42 7.58
CA THR A 270 10.40 10.49 8.58
C THR A 270 11.39 11.61 8.27
N ALA A 271 12.62 11.28 7.84
CA ALA A 271 13.62 12.29 7.45
C ALA A 271 13.17 13.11 6.24
N ARG A 272 12.55 12.46 5.24
CA ARG A 272 11.95 13.14 4.09
C ARG A 272 10.77 14.02 4.50
N ALA A 273 9.87 13.51 5.33
CA ALA A 273 8.73 14.27 5.84
C ALA A 273 9.19 15.55 6.57
N LEU A 274 10.27 15.47 7.36
CA LEU A 274 10.89 16.63 8.00
C LEU A 274 11.31 17.69 6.98
N PHE A 275 12.07 17.31 5.93
CA PHE A 275 12.50 18.27 4.90
C PHE A 275 11.34 18.85 4.08
N VAL A 276 10.34 18.04 3.74
CA VAL A 276 9.13 18.52 3.06
C VAL A 276 8.43 19.56 3.93
N ASN A 277 8.29 19.32 5.23
CA ASN A 277 7.66 20.26 6.15
C ASN A 277 8.44 21.57 6.29
N ILE A 278 9.78 21.51 6.29
CA ILE A 278 10.64 22.70 6.31
C ILE A 278 10.45 23.53 5.02
N LEU A 279 10.50 22.87 3.86
CA LEU A 279 10.38 23.52 2.55
C LEU A 279 8.98 24.10 2.29
N LYS A 280 7.92 23.41 2.75
CA LYS A 280 6.55 23.93 2.66
C LYS A 280 6.39 25.24 3.43
N LYS A 281 7.03 25.37 4.60
CA LYS A 281 6.94 26.57 5.44
C LYS A 281 7.88 27.69 5.01
N ASN A 282 9.04 27.35 4.45
CA ASN A 282 10.00 28.33 3.92
C ASN A 282 10.56 27.87 2.56
N PRO A 283 9.84 28.14 1.46
CA PRO A 283 10.28 27.75 0.12
C PRO A 283 11.61 28.40 -0.31
N SER A 284 11.89 29.59 0.21
CA SER A 284 13.11 30.37 -0.06
C SER A 284 14.30 30.03 0.86
N HIS A 285 14.28 28.87 1.52
CA HIS A 285 15.36 28.50 2.45
C HIS A 285 16.73 28.40 1.73
N PRO A 286 17.84 28.96 2.28
CA PRO A 286 19.15 28.95 1.61
C PRO A 286 19.68 27.55 1.27
N LEU A 287 19.31 26.54 2.06
CA LEU A 287 19.69 25.13 1.84
C LEU A 287 18.63 24.32 1.06
N ALA A 288 17.64 24.97 0.44
CA ALA A 288 16.51 24.28 -0.19
C ALA A 288 16.95 23.26 -1.26
N SER A 289 17.88 23.65 -2.14
CA SER A 289 18.43 22.76 -3.16
C SER A 289 19.10 21.53 -2.55
N LYS A 290 19.94 21.70 -1.52
CA LYS A 290 20.60 20.58 -0.83
C LYS A 290 19.61 19.62 -0.19
N MET A 291 18.54 20.14 0.43
CA MET A 291 17.47 19.32 1.02
C MET A 291 16.71 18.52 -0.04
N GLN A 292 16.38 19.13 -1.18
CA GLN A 292 15.75 18.42 -2.30
C GLN A 292 16.64 17.31 -2.87
N HIS A 293 17.91 17.58 -3.12
CA HIS A 293 18.87 16.57 -3.61
C HIS A 293 19.06 15.43 -2.60
N HIS A 294 19.12 15.75 -1.30
CA HIS A 294 19.21 14.72 -0.26
C HIS A 294 17.94 13.85 -0.23
N MET A 295 16.75 14.45 -0.34
CA MET A 295 15.48 13.71 -0.40
C MET A 295 15.42 12.77 -1.61
N GLU A 296 15.90 13.19 -2.79
CA GLU A 296 15.99 12.34 -3.97
C GLU A 296 16.95 11.16 -3.76
N ARG A 297 18.10 11.41 -3.12
CA ARG A 297 19.08 10.38 -2.77
C ARG A 297 18.50 9.32 -1.82
N LEU A 298 17.77 9.78 -0.79
CA LEU A 298 17.05 8.88 0.12
C LEU A 298 16.06 7.99 -0.64
N MET A 299 15.30 8.57 -1.57
CA MET A 299 14.36 7.81 -2.41
C MET A 299 15.05 6.79 -3.33
N GLN A 300 16.24 7.08 -3.86
CA GLN A 300 16.99 6.17 -4.72
C GLN A 300 17.55 4.97 -3.94
N SER A 301 18.02 5.19 -2.71
CA SER A 301 18.56 4.14 -1.84
C SER A 301 17.57 3.02 -1.48
N ARG A 302 16.26 3.34 -1.51
CA ARG A 302 15.15 2.38 -1.38
C ARG A 302 15.18 1.31 -2.47
N PHE A 303 15.55 1.68 -3.70
CA PHE A 303 15.46 0.79 -4.85
C PHE A 303 16.63 -0.19 -4.91
N GLU A 304 17.84 0.25 -4.55
CA GLU A 304 19.04 -0.58 -4.60
C GLU A 304 19.04 -1.70 -3.55
N THR A 305 18.54 -1.41 -2.34
CA THR A 305 18.50 -2.39 -1.23
C THR A 305 17.41 -3.48 -1.38
N VAL A 306 16.40 -3.24 -2.22
CA VAL A 306 15.34 -4.22 -2.52
C VAL A 306 15.74 -5.13 -3.68
N ASP A 307 16.46 -4.60 -4.67
CA ASP A 307 16.71 -5.28 -5.94
C ASP A 307 17.86 -6.30 -5.89
N ASP A 308 18.83 -6.09 -4.98
CA ASP A 308 19.97 -7.00 -4.82
C ASP A 308 19.59 -8.36 -4.19
N ALA A 309 18.47 -8.40 -3.46
CA ALA A 309 17.88 -9.64 -2.94
C ALA A 309 17.09 -10.42 -4.02
N SER A 310 16.52 -9.73 -5.02
CA SER A 310 15.76 -10.33 -6.11
C SER A 310 16.64 -10.79 -7.28
N LYS A 311 17.78 -10.14 -7.53
CA LYS A 311 18.71 -10.51 -8.62
C LYS A 311 19.55 -11.76 -8.34
N LYS A 312 19.56 -12.27 -7.11
CA LYS A 312 20.20 -13.54 -6.74
C LYS A 312 19.25 -14.76 -6.70
N ARG A 313 17.99 -14.62 -7.14
CA ARG A 313 17.24 -15.80 -7.59
C ARG A 313 17.73 -16.16 -8.98
N GLY A 314 18.57 -17.18 -9.04
CA GLY A 314 18.93 -17.85 -10.28
C GLY A 314 17.68 -18.23 -11.08
N LEU A 315 17.85 -18.36 -12.40
CA LEU A 315 16.85 -18.83 -13.34
C LEU A 315 16.06 -20.04 -12.80
N PRO A 316 14.76 -20.20 -13.17
CA PRO A 316 14.00 -21.37 -12.78
C PRO A 316 14.71 -22.62 -13.30
N PHE A 317 15.15 -23.47 -12.38
CA PHE A 317 15.76 -24.75 -12.70
C PHE A 317 14.67 -25.66 -13.24
N GLU A 318 14.75 -25.99 -14.53
CA GLU A 318 14.01 -27.06 -15.15
C GLU A 318 14.40 -28.38 -14.44
N PRO A 319 13.46 -29.22 -14.00
CA PRO A 319 13.78 -30.42 -13.24
C PRO A 319 14.29 -31.52 -14.18
N THR A 320 15.57 -31.48 -14.52
CA THR A 320 16.28 -32.58 -15.17
C THR A 320 17.41 -33.09 -14.28
N ASP A 321 17.15 -34.28 -13.73
CA ASP A 321 18.05 -35.33 -13.24
C ASP A 321 19.34 -34.91 -12.50
N GLY A 322 19.28 -35.01 -11.18
CA GLY A 322 20.26 -34.50 -10.22
C GLY A 322 21.51 -35.37 -10.04
N LEU A 323 22.31 -35.58 -11.08
CA LEU A 323 23.54 -36.40 -10.97
C LEU A 323 24.84 -35.79 -11.53
N ASP A 324 24.81 -34.64 -12.21
CA ASP A 324 26.01 -34.20 -12.96
C ASP A 324 26.84 -33.06 -12.33
N ASN A 325 26.31 -32.34 -11.32
CA ASN A 325 27.05 -31.23 -10.69
C ASN A 325 28.11 -31.67 -9.66
N ALA A 326 28.10 -32.94 -9.24
CA ALA A 326 29.03 -33.44 -8.22
C ALA A 326 30.42 -33.82 -8.76
N LYS A 327 30.66 -33.77 -10.09
CA LYS A 327 31.95 -34.17 -10.69
C LYS A 327 32.82 -33.03 -11.22
N ARG A 328 32.41 -31.76 -11.07
CA ARG A 328 33.21 -30.59 -11.53
C ARG A 328 33.65 -29.62 -10.43
N ALA A 329 33.32 -29.88 -9.17
CA ALA A 329 33.89 -29.15 -8.05
C ALA A 329 35.13 -29.90 -7.51
N ARG A 330 36.26 -29.22 -7.63
CA ARG A 330 37.63 -29.60 -7.24
C ARG A 330 37.75 -30.54 -6.03
N LEU A 331 38.61 -31.54 -6.20
CA LEU A 331 39.28 -32.28 -5.13
C LEU A 331 39.93 -31.28 -4.13
N ASP A 332 39.84 -31.61 -2.84
CA ASP A 332 40.49 -30.98 -1.68
C ASP A 332 39.75 -29.84 -0.94
N ALA A 333 38.43 -29.91 -0.81
CA ALA A 333 37.71 -29.21 0.25
C ALA A 333 36.92 -30.21 1.10
N GLU A 334 37.36 -30.46 2.33
CA GLU A 334 36.56 -31.21 3.32
C GLU A 334 35.28 -30.42 3.61
N THR A 335 34.17 -30.86 3.02
CA THR A 335 32.84 -30.36 3.35
C THR A 335 32.50 -30.76 4.79
N PRO A 336 32.07 -29.82 5.65
CA PRO A 336 31.70 -30.15 7.03
C PRO A 336 30.54 -31.16 7.05
N PRO A 337 30.53 -32.09 8.02
CA PRO A 337 29.55 -33.18 8.06
C PRO A 337 28.13 -32.61 8.24
N LEU A 338 27.24 -32.98 7.33
CA LEU A 338 25.82 -32.63 7.41
C LEU A 338 25.12 -33.56 8.42
N ILE A 339 24.53 -32.99 9.47
CA ILE A 339 23.70 -33.75 10.41
C ILE A 339 22.33 -34.02 9.75
N LYS A 340 21.98 -35.30 9.56
CA LYS A 340 20.64 -35.70 9.14
C LYS A 340 19.68 -35.57 10.33
N ILE A 341 18.61 -34.80 10.17
CA ILE A 341 17.60 -34.60 11.22
C ILE A 341 16.43 -35.57 10.96
N PRO A 342 16.15 -36.54 11.84
CA PRO A 342 15.03 -37.46 11.62
C PRO A 342 13.67 -36.72 11.70
N PRO A 343 12.62 -37.20 11.00
CA PRO A 343 11.27 -36.65 11.13
C PRO A 343 10.65 -37.00 12.50
N LEU A 344 9.75 -36.16 13.00
CA LEU A 344 9.00 -36.42 14.23
C LEU A 344 7.95 -37.53 14.01
N PRO A 345 7.73 -38.43 14.98
CA PRO A 345 6.70 -39.46 14.88
C PRO A 345 5.28 -38.85 14.98
N PRO A 346 4.26 -39.46 14.35
CA PRO A 346 2.88 -39.02 14.49
C PRO A 346 2.35 -39.33 15.91
N GLY A 347 1.79 -38.34 16.61
CA GLY A 347 1.18 -38.50 17.93
C GLY A 347 1.59 -37.41 18.94
N PRO A 348 1.27 -37.58 20.24
CA PRO A 348 1.76 -36.69 21.29
C PRO A 348 3.29 -36.82 21.42
N ILE A 349 4.00 -35.72 21.17
CA ILE A 349 5.46 -35.67 21.15
C ILE A 349 5.97 -35.24 22.53
N SER A 350 6.90 -36.01 23.10
CA SER A 350 7.54 -35.68 24.38
C SER A 350 8.75 -34.75 24.19
N TYR A 351 9.16 -34.05 25.26
CA TYR A 351 10.40 -33.26 25.24
C TYR A 351 11.63 -34.11 24.89
N ALA A 352 11.68 -35.37 25.34
CA ALA A 352 12.77 -36.28 24.95
C ALA A 352 12.84 -36.44 23.43
N GLN A 353 11.72 -36.76 22.78
CA GLN A 353 11.64 -36.94 21.33
C GLN A 353 11.95 -35.67 20.52
N LEU A 354 11.64 -34.50 21.07
CA LEU A 354 11.97 -33.22 20.43
C LEU A 354 13.50 -33.01 20.30
N TYR A 355 14.23 -33.30 21.39
CA TYR A 355 15.68 -33.08 21.48
C TYR A 355 16.53 -34.27 21.00
N THR A 356 15.95 -35.46 20.82
CA THR A 356 16.67 -36.61 20.26
C THR A 356 16.90 -36.44 18.76
N LEU A 357 18.14 -36.15 18.38
CA LEU A 357 18.60 -36.07 16.98
C LEU A 357 19.36 -37.33 16.52
N THR A 358 19.59 -38.29 17.42
CA THR A 358 20.27 -39.56 17.11
C THR A 358 19.27 -40.63 16.71
N GLU A 359 19.66 -41.49 15.76
CA GLU A 359 18.91 -42.69 15.36
C GLU A 359 19.30 -43.93 16.20
N ASP A 360 20.30 -43.80 17.08
CA ASP A 360 20.75 -44.89 17.94
C ASP A 360 19.74 -45.16 19.07
N SER A 361 19.15 -46.36 19.03
CA SER A 361 18.19 -46.84 20.04
C SER A 361 18.80 -46.99 21.44
N GLY A 362 20.11 -47.24 21.54
CA GLY A 362 20.80 -47.40 22.83
C GLY A 362 21.03 -46.07 23.55
N LEU A 363 21.34 -45.01 22.81
CA LEU A 363 21.55 -43.67 23.37
C LEU A 363 20.25 -42.92 23.62
N SER A 364 19.20 -43.18 22.82
CA SER A 364 17.89 -42.55 23.00
C SER A 364 17.10 -43.10 24.19
N SER A 365 17.41 -44.31 24.66
CA SER A 365 16.77 -44.96 25.82
C SER A 365 17.56 -44.80 27.14
N PHE A 366 18.74 -44.17 27.10
CA PHE A 366 19.59 -43.99 28.26
C PHE A 366 19.11 -42.86 29.18
N ASP A 367 18.81 -43.17 30.44
CA ASP A 367 18.42 -42.17 31.44
C ASP A 367 19.65 -41.54 32.12
N VAL A 368 19.96 -40.31 31.72
CA VAL A 368 21.09 -39.51 32.24
C VAL A 368 20.97 -39.24 33.74
N LYS A 369 19.77 -39.35 34.34
CA LYS A 369 19.57 -39.17 35.79
C LYS A 369 20.24 -40.26 36.64
N GLN A 370 20.61 -41.38 36.03
CA GLN A 370 21.33 -42.46 36.71
C GLN A 370 22.82 -42.14 36.95
N LEU A 371 23.33 -41.05 36.36
CA LEU A 371 24.72 -40.63 36.50
C LEU A 371 24.89 -39.57 37.61
N PRO A 372 25.95 -39.65 38.43
CA PRO A 372 26.26 -38.60 39.39
C PRO A 372 26.50 -37.23 38.73
N PRO A 373 26.03 -36.11 39.32
CA PRO A 373 26.17 -34.77 38.74
C PRO A 373 27.62 -34.38 38.45
N ASP A 374 28.55 -34.76 39.34
CA ASP A 374 29.98 -34.47 39.20
C ASP A 374 30.59 -35.16 37.97
N LEU A 375 30.08 -36.32 37.59
CA LEU A 375 30.51 -37.04 36.40
C LEU A 375 29.97 -36.36 35.13
N LEU A 376 28.72 -35.88 35.17
CA LEU A 376 28.11 -35.16 34.05
C LEU A 376 28.85 -33.87 33.72
N VAL A 377 29.23 -33.07 34.73
CA VAL A 377 30.00 -31.83 34.50
C VAL A 377 31.38 -32.14 33.91
N LYS A 378 32.04 -33.20 34.40
CA LYS A 378 33.35 -33.66 33.89
C LYS A 378 33.29 -34.16 32.45
N ILE A 379 32.13 -34.61 31.96
CA ILE A 379 31.93 -35.06 30.58
C ILE A 379 31.45 -33.91 29.69
N ALA A 380 30.45 -33.14 30.13
CA ALA A 380 29.80 -32.12 29.31
C ALA A 380 30.72 -30.95 28.99
N VAL A 381 31.52 -30.47 29.95
CA VAL A 381 32.41 -29.31 29.75
C VAL A 381 33.50 -29.61 28.71
N PRO A 382 34.23 -30.74 28.76
CA PRO A 382 35.19 -31.09 27.71
C PRO A 382 34.56 -31.38 26.35
N VAL A 383 33.34 -31.95 26.32
CA VAL A 383 32.62 -32.19 25.06
C VAL A 383 32.22 -30.86 24.43
N LEU A 384 31.61 -29.95 25.17
CA LEU A 384 31.24 -28.61 24.66
C LEU A 384 32.45 -27.81 24.17
N ALA A 385 33.62 -27.98 24.79
CA ALA A 385 34.85 -27.33 24.36
C ALA A 385 35.44 -27.90 23.05
N ARG A 386 35.06 -29.12 22.66
CA ARG A 386 35.61 -29.84 21.49
C ARG A 386 34.60 -30.04 20.36
N VAL A 387 33.33 -29.79 20.60
CA VAL A 387 32.27 -29.91 19.58
C VAL A 387 32.50 -28.86 18.49
N ASP A 388 32.39 -29.31 17.23
CA ASP A 388 32.43 -28.42 16.08
C ASP A 388 31.27 -27.39 16.12
N PRO A 389 31.56 -26.08 16.07
CA PRO A 389 30.53 -25.04 16.12
C PRO A 389 29.49 -25.16 15.00
N SER A 390 29.88 -25.63 13.80
CA SER A 390 28.98 -25.80 12.67
C SER A 390 27.99 -26.95 12.92
N ALA A 391 28.48 -28.10 13.37
CA ALA A 391 27.64 -29.23 13.80
C ALA A 391 26.67 -28.86 14.93
N LEU A 392 27.12 -28.11 15.94
CA LEU A 392 26.25 -27.64 17.03
C LEU A 392 25.15 -26.71 16.51
N MET A 393 25.48 -25.76 15.62
CA MET A 393 24.48 -24.87 15.02
C MET A 393 23.46 -25.64 14.17
N GLN A 394 23.90 -26.62 13.38
CA GLN A 394 23.00 -27.47 12.59
C GLN A 394 22.03 -28.26 13.49
N ALA A 395 22.52 -28.81 14.60
CA ALA A 395 21.70 -29.52 15.58
C ALA A 395 20.66 -28.59 16.24
N VAL A 396 21.07 -27.38 16.65
CA VAL A 396 20.18 -26.37 17.25
C VAL A 396 19.10 -25.93 16.27
N GLU A 397 19.46 -25.68 15.01
CA GLU A 397 18.49 -25.28 13.99
C GLU A 397 17.51 -26.43 13.66
N GLY A 398 17.97 -27.68 13.68
CA GLY A 398 17.10 -28.84 13.53
C GLY A 398 16.04 -28.97 14.62
N VAL A 399 16.41 -28.73 15.89
CA VAL A 399 15.44 -28.73 17.00
C VAL A 399 14.49 -27.54 16.90
N ARG A 400 14.98 -26.36 16.48
CA ARG A 400 14.14 -25.17 16.26
C ARG A 400 13.08 -25.40 15.18
N ALA A 401 13.46 -25.99 14.04
CA ALA A 401 12.54 -26.32 12.97
C ALA A 401 11.45 -27.33 13.42
N ARG A 402 11.84 -28.34 14.21
CA ARG A 402 10.90 -29.30 14.82
C ARG A 402 9.91 -28.61 15.78
N TYR A 403 10.38 -27.70 16.62
CA TYR A 403 9.54 -26.94 17.55
C TYR A 403 8.55 -26.01 16.83
N GLN A 404 8.99 -25.34 15.76
CA GLN A 404 8.12 -24.49 14.93
C GLN A 404 7.02 -25.32 14.26
N THR A 405 7.36 -26.49 13.73
CA THR A 405 6.38 -27.41 13.10
C THR A 405 5.33 -27.86 14.13
N LEU A 406 5.76 -28.19 15.34
CA LEU A 406 4.87 -28.55 16.46
C LEU A 406 3.95 -27.40 16.86
N THR A 407 4.49 -26.18 16.98
CA THR A 407 3.72 -24.99 17.36
C THR A 407 2.66 -24.66 16.30
N GLN A 408 3.00 -24.79 15.01
CA GLN A 408 2.05 -24.61 13.91
C GLN A 408 0.94 -25.67 13.92
N GLN A 409 1.28 -26.94 14.19
CA GLN A 409 0.30 -28.02 14.32
C GLN A 409 -0.62 -27.86 15.55
N GLN A 410 -0.10 -27.31 16.66
CA GLN A 410 -0.89 -27.01 17.86
C GLN A 410 -1.80 -25.79 17.65
N ALA A 411 -1.32 -24.74 16.99
CA ALA A 411 -2.11 -23.58 16.61
C ALA A 411 -3.27 -23.96 15.67
N ALA A 412 -3.02 -24.84 14.70
CA ALA A 412 -4.06 -25.37 13.81
C ALA A 412 -5.12 -26.22 14.53
N LYS A 413 -4.81 -26.80 15.70
CA LYS A 413 -5.76 -27.59 16.51
C LYS A 413 -6.50 -26.76 17.56
N HIS A 414 -5.93 -25.65 18.04
CA HIS A 414 -6.58 -24.75 19.02
C HIS A 414 -7.58 -23.77 18.37
N GLN A 415 -7.59 -23.63 17.05
CA GLN A 415 -8.53 -22.74 16.33
C GLN A 415 -9.96 -23.29 16.16
N VAL A 416 -10.33 -24.42 16.80
CA VAL A 416 -11.71 -24.98 16.75
C VAL A 416 -12.50 -24.75 18.05
N ALA A 417 -11.96 -24.02 19.03
CA ALA A 417 -12.74 -23.62 20.20
C ALA A 417 -12.38 -22.21 20.66
N VAL A 418 -13.44 -21.41 20.85
CA VAL A 418 -13.47 -20.05 21.40
C VAL A 418 -13.19 -18.95 20.38
N THR A 419 -14.29 -18.46 19.79
CA THR A 419 -14.47 -17.12 19.25
C THR A 419 -14.29 -16.08 20.36
N GLU A 420 -13.12 -15.46 20.43
CA GLU A 420 -12.93 -14.09 20.92
C GLU A 420 -11.89 -13.45 20.00
N GLU A 421 -12.38 -12.62 19.07
CA GLU A 421 -11.54 -11.78 18.22
C GLU A 421 -11.13 -10.54 19.02
N GLU A 422 -9.94 -10.58 19.63
CA GLU A 422 -9.14 -9.37 19.83
C GLU A 422 -8.56 -9.00 18.46
N ASP A 423 -9.22 -8.06 17.79
CA ASP A 423 -8.77 -7.50 16.52
C ASP A 423 -7.86 -6.29 16.78
N ASP A 424 -6.68 -6.36 16.19
CA ASP A 424 -5.53 -5.48 16.36
C ASP A 424 -5.83 -3.99 16.04
N ASP A 425 -5.19 -3.13 16.83
CA ASP A 425 -5.09 -1.68 16.71
C ASP A 425 -4.84 -1.19 15.27
N TYR A 426 -5.89 -0.61 14.65
CA TYR A 426 -5.78 0.20 13.44
C TYR A 426 -5.48 1.66 13.82
N GLU A 427 -4.24 2.12 13.58
CA GLU A 427 -3.80 3.50 13.83
C GLU A 427 -4.21 4.41 12.64
N PRO A 428 -5.13 5.39 12.80
CA PRO A 428 -5.50 6.28 11.70
C PRO A 428 -4.45 7.39 11.51
N GLU A 429 -3.94 7.52 10.27
CA GLU A 429 -3.06 8.61 9.84
C GLU A 429 -3.79 9.98 10.02
N TYR A 430 -3.38 10.77 11.02
CA TYR A 430 -3.86 12.13 11.24
C TYR A 430 -3.33 13.09 10.17
N GLN A 431 -4.23 13.63 9.35
CA GLN A 431 -3.96 14.83 8.52
C GLN A 431 -4.41 16.08 9.29
N PRO A 432 -3.54 17.06 9.56
CA PRO A 432 -3.98 18.33 10.15
C PRO A 432 -4.73 19.15 9.10
N MET A 433 -6.00 19.41 9.34
CA MET A 433 -6.80 20.38 8.59
C MET A 433 -6.53 21.78 9.16
N ASP A 434 -6.02 22.69 8.33
CA ASP A 434 -5.87 24.11 8.64
C ASP A 434 -7.27 24.74 8.82
N VAL A 435 -7.62 25.15 10.03
CA VAL A 435 -8.80 25.98 10.28
C VAL A 435 -8.34 27.40 10.61
N ALA A 436 -8.66 28.33 9.72
CA ALA A 436 -8.51 29.75 9.96
C ALA A 436 -9.51 30.20 11.04
N VAL A 437 -8.99 30.92 12.03
CA VAL A 437 -9.79 31.60 13.05
C VAL A 437 -10.47 32.82 12.42
N ALA A 438 -11.80 32.82 12.39
CA ALA A 438 -12.59 34.02 12.25
C ALA A 438 -13.58 34.08 13.41
N ALA A 439 -13.53 35.19 14.13
CA ALA A 439 -14.33 35.50 15.30
C ALA A 439 -15.74 35.97 14.95
N ALA A 440 -16.57 35.98 16.00
CA ALA A 440 -17.73 36.83 16.27
C ALA A 440 -19.14 36.21 16.11
N GLU A 441 -19.78 36.14 17.28
CA GLU A 441 -21.17 36.55 17.58
C GLU A 441 -22.33 35.78 16.93
N GLN A 442 -23.06 35.04 17.78
CA GLN A 442 -24.45 35.40 18.09
C GLN A 442 -24.95 34.63 19.32
N ALA A 443 -25.35 35.40 20.33
CA ALA A 443 -26.14 34.97 21.47
C ALA A 443 -27.62 34.80 21.07
N GLY A 444 -28.35 33.92 21.76
CA GLY A 444 -29.81 34.06 21.86
C GLY A 444 -30.62 32.77 21.94
N ALA A 445 -30.99 32.42 23.17
CA ALA A 445 -32.29 31.86 23.58
C ALA A 445 -32.78 30.54 22.95
N VAL A 446 -32.80 29.48 23.76
CA VAL A 446 -34.04 29.02 24.43
C VAL A 446 -33.68 28.14 25.64
N SER A 447 -34.18 28.57 26.80
CA SER A 447 -34.24 27.80 28.04
C SER A 447 -35.72 27.47 28.32
N ALA A 448 -35.96 26.42 29.09
CA ALA A 448 -37.24 25.78 29.47
C ALA A 448 -37.68 24.64 28.50
N GLU A 449 -37.97 23.42 28.93
CA GLU A 449 -38.48 22.96 30.22
C GLU A 449 -37.90 21.59 30.66
N MET A 450 -37.77 21.43 31.98
CA MET A 450 -37.51 20.16 32.68
C MET A 450 -38.73 19.24 32.62
N ALA A 451 -38.51 17.96 32.37
CA ALA A 451 -39.35 16.89 32.91
C ALA A 451 -38.45 15.74 33.36
N GLU A 452 -38.48 15.51 34.67
CA GLU A 452 -37.90 14.40 35.42
C GLU A 452 -38.27 13.05 34.80
N LEU A 453 -37.31 12.13 34.74
CA LEU A 453 -37.46 10.69 34.96
C LEU A 453 -36.05 10.08 34.91
N GLN A 454 -35.42 9.95 36.08
CA GLN A 454 -34.35 8.96 36.27
C GLN A 454 -34.99 7.57 36.36
N PRO A 455 -34.46 6.56 35.67
CA PRO A 455 -34.53 5.20 36.14
C PRO A 455 -33.18 4.71 36.66
N ASP A 456 -33.33 3.83 37.63
CA ASP A 456 -32.37 3.18 38.50
C ASP A 456 -31.11 2.62 37.81
N LEU A 457 -29.96 2.91 38.40
CA LEU A 457 -28.62 2.48 37.98
C LEU A 457 -28.42 1.00 38.29
N VAL A 458 -28.82 0.14 37.35
CA VAL A 458 -28.36 -1.25 37.31
C VAL A 458 -26.98 -1.26 36.65
N SER A 459 -25.95 -1.54 37.47
CA SER A 459 -24.58 -1.94 37.12
C SER A 459 -24.31 -2.07 35.61
N LEU A 460 -23.94 -0.96 34.97
CA LEU A 460 -23.39 -0.99 33.62
C LEU A 460 -21.88 -1.19 33.75
N GLY A 461 -21.41 -2.32 33.20
CA GLY A 461 -19.99 -2.54 32.88
C GLY A 461 -19.47 -1.49 31.87
N PRO A 462 -18.27 -1.68 31.32
CA PRO A 462 -17.59 -0.65 30.52
C PRO A 462 -18.52 -0.10 29.44
N PHE A 463 -18.84 1.20 29.55
CA PHE A 463 -19.71 1.90 28.62
C PHE A 463 -18.96 2.07 27.30
N VAL A 464 -19.16 1.10 26.41
CA VAL A 464 -18.77 1.17 25.01
C VAL A 464 -19.89 1.93 24.30
N LEU A 465 -19.55 3.02 23.61
CA LEU A 465 -20.48 3.69 22.69
C LEU A 465 -21.14 2.60 21.83
N PRO A 466 -22.48 2.57 21.68
CA PRO A 466 -23.09 1.64 20.75
C PRO A 466 -22.41 1.85 19.40
N GLN A 467 -21.85 0.77 18.84
CA GLN A 467 -21.24 0.83 17.53
C GLN A 467 -22.27 1.47 16.58
N PRO A 468 -21.85 2.43 15.73
CA PRO A 468 -22.77 3.03 14.79
C PRO A 468 -23.53 1.93 14.06
N PRO A 469 -24.83 2.12 13.76
CA PRO A 469 -25.59 1.13 13.02
C PRO A 469 -24.75 0.68 11.81
N PRO A 470 -24.55 -0.63 11.61
CA PRO A 470 -23.81 -1.10 10.46
C PRO A 470 -24.48 -0.51 9.22
N LEU A 471 -23.66 0.06 8.32
CA LEU A 471 -24.14 0.59 7.06
C LEU A 471 -24.98 -0.48 6.39
N THR A 472 -26.18 -0.11 5.94
CA THR A 472 -26.96 -1.00 5.10
C THR A 472 -26.17 -1.31 3.82
N GLU A 473 -26.38 -2.48 3.22
CA GLU A 473 -25.70 -2.84 1.96
C GLU A 473 -25.91 -1.79 0.88
N GLU A 474 -27.07 -1.13 0.86
CA GLU A 474 -27.41 -0.06 -0.06
C GLU A 474 -26.58 1.21 0.19
N GLU A 475 -26.47 1.64 1.46
CA GLU A 475 -25.65 2.80 1.85
C GLU A 475 -24.15 2.54 1.61
N ALA A 476 -23.66 1.35 1.97
CA ALA A 476 -22.28 0.94 1.72
C ALA A 476 -21.97 0.93 0.21
N ALA A 477 -22.90 0.44 -0.61
CA ALA A 477 -22.78 0.45 -2.06
C ALA A 477 -22.82 1.89 -2.62
N GLU A 478 -23.66 2.78 -2.08
CA GLU A 478 -23.74 4.18 -2.52
C GLU A 478 -22.46 4.96 -2.19
N ILE A 479 -21.98 4.85 -0.95
CA ILE A 479 -20.72 5.45 -0.52
C ILE A 479 -19.56 4.89 -1.35
N GLY A 480 -19.56 3.59 -1.61
CA GLY A 480 -18.58 2.92 -2.45
C GLY A 480 -18.59 3.44 -3.90
N ARG A 481 -19.77 3.60 -4.52
CA ARG A 481 -19.91 4.20 -5.85
C ARG A 481 -19.39 5.63 -5.89
N SER A 482 -19.71 6.44 -4.88
CA SER A 482 -19.21 7.82 -4.74
C SER A 482 -17.69 7.87 -4.59
N ALA A 483 -17.10 6.96 -3.79
CA ALA A 483 -15.66 6.86 -3.63
C ALA A 483 -14.96 6.49 -4.96
N VAL A 484 -15.47 5.50 -5.68
CA VAL A 484 -14.95 5.12 -7.01
C VAL A 484 -15.06 6.29 -7.99
N GLY A 485 -16.18 7.01 -7.99
CA GLY A 485 -16.38 8.21 -8.82
C GLY A 485 -15.30 9.28 -8.58
N ARG A 486 -15.00 9.60 -7.31
CA ARG A 486 -13.94 10.56 -6.95
C ARG A 486 -12.55 10.10 -7.41
N VAL A 487 -12.25 8.79 -7.35
CA VAL A 487 -10.97 8.26 -7.83
C VAL A 487 -10.85 8.41 -9.36
N PHE A 488 -11.92 8.15 -10.11
CA PHE A 488 -11.92 8.37 -11.57
C PHE A 488 -11.83 9.86 -11.93
N GLU A 489 -12.50 10.74 -11.21
CA GLU A 489 -12.38 12.20 -11.39
C GLU A 489 -10.92 12.64 -11.19
N MET A 490 -10.26 12.15 -10.13
CA MET A 490 -8.84 12.38 -9.88
C MET A 490 -7.95 11.85 -11.02
N LEU A 491 -8.23 10.66 -11.57
CA LEU A 491 -7.50 10.08 -12.70
C LEU A 491 -7.64 10.89 -14.00
N THR A 492 -8.78 11.54 -14.20
CA THR A 492 -9.02 12.42 -15.34
C THR A 492 -8.46 13.83 -15.16
N SER A 493 -8.19 14.25 -13.91
CA SER A 493 -7.64 15.57 -13.61
C SER A 493 -6.22 15.74 -14.16
N THR A 494 -5.93 16.91 -14.73
CA THR A 494 -4.63 17.26 -15.34
C THR A 494 -3.48 17.27 -14.31
N ALA A 495 -3.80 17.27 -13.01
CA ALA A 495 -2.83 17.24 -11.91
C ALA A 495 -2.05 15.91 -11.82
N MET A 496 -2.54 14.83 -12.42
CA MET A 496 -1.87 13.52 -12.47
C MET A 496 -1.29 13.17 -13.85
N ALA A 497 -1.17 14.15 -14.76
CA ALA A 497 -0.64 13.93 -16.09
C ALA A 497 0.80 13.36 -16.05
N PRO A 498 1.13 12.36 -16.88
CA PRO A 498 2.50 11.87 -16.99
C PRO A 498 3.39 13.00 -17.49
N ASN A 499 4.34 13.43 -16.67
CA ASN A 499 5.27 14.49 -17.00
C ASN A 499 6.18 14.00 -18.15
N PRO A 500 6.13 14.58 -19.37
CA PRO A 500 6.81 14.04 -20.55
C PRO A 500 8.34 14.13 -20.50
N ALA A 501 8.90 14.70 -19.43
CA ALA A 501 10.33 14.91 -19.24
C ALA A 501 11.12 13.72 -18.65
N LYS A 502 10.48 12.57 -18.36
CA LYS A 502 11.17 11.40 -17.80
C LYS A 502 11.43 10.35 -18.87
N GLY A 503 12.69 10.28 -19.30
CA GLY A 503 13.19 9.39 -20.35
C GLY A 503 12.94 7.90 -20.11
N LYS A 504 13.10 7.16 -21.21
CA LYS A 504 12.83 5.73 -21.49
C LYS A 504 13.47 4.68 -20.55
N THR A 505 13.83 5.02 -19.31
CA THR A 505 14.60 4.15 -18.40
C THR A 505 13.82 3.66 -17.18
N GLN A 506 12.54 4.03 -17.01
CA GLN A 506 11.68 3.27 -16.10
C GLN A 506 11.21 2.01 -16.83
N GLN A 507 11.82 0.89 -16.45
CA GLN A 507 11.25 -0.42 -16.74
C GLN A 507 9.78 -0.39 -16.30
N HIS A 508 8.89 -0.67 -17.26
CA HIS A 508 7.48 -0.90 -17.04
C HIS A 508 7.37 -2.16 -16.17
N LEU A 509 7.52 -2.00 -14.86
CA LEU A 509 7.29 -3.06 -13.88
C LEU A 509 5.81 -3.40 -14.02
N GLY A 510 5.50 -4.42 -14.83
CA GLY A 510 4.14 -4.85 -15.11
C GLY A 510 3.42 -5.39 -13.86
N PHE A 511 2.89 -6.60 -13.96
CA PHE A 511 2.04 -7.21 -12.92
C PHE A 511 2.61 -7.20 -11.48
N SER A 512 3.94 -7.12 -11.31
CA SER A 512 4.66 -7.15 -10.03
C SER A 512 4.68 -5.82 -9.26
N ARG A 513 4.05 -4.76 -9.75
CA ARG A 513 4.00 -3.48 -9.03
C ARG A 513 3.10 -3.57 -7.79
N LEU A 514 3.65 -3.20 -6.64
CA LEU A 514 2.89 -3.11 -5.39
C LEU A 514 1.90 -1.93 -5.49
N ALA A 515 0.60 -2.25 -5.55
CA ALA A 515 -0.47 -1.25 -5.54
C ALA A 515 -0.38 -0.40 -4.26
N GLY A 516 -0.57 0.91 -4.38
CA GLY A 516 -0.51 1.86 -3.25
C GLY A 516 0.88 2.38 -2.85
N SER A 517 1.97 1.99 -3.54
CA SER A 517 3.33 2.39 -3.14
C SER A 517 3.83 3.74 -3.67
N THR A 518 3.16 4.29 -4.69
CA THR A 518 3.68 5.43 -5.49
C THR A 518 2.61 6.47 -5.84
N PHE A 519 1.34 6.23 -5.46
CA PHE A 519 0.20 7.15 -5.63
C PHE A 519 0.10 7.84 -7.00
N ASP A 520 0.62 7.22 -8.06
CA ASP A 520 0.57 7.72 -9.42
C ASP A 520 -0.63 7.13 -10.19
N ARG A 521 -0.90 7.69 -11.37
CA ARG A 521 -2.02 7.27 -12.24
C ARG A 521 -2.05 5.76 -12.44
N ASP A 522 -0.92 5.13 -12.73
CA ASP A 522 -0.85 3.70 -12.98
C ASP A 522 -1.09 2.86 -11.71
N ALA A 523 -0.74 3.35 -10.52
CA ALA A 523 -1.05 2.66 -9.25
C ALA A 523 -2.55 2.67 -8.96
N TRP A 524 -3.23 3.79 -9.19
CA TRP A 524 -4.68 3.91 -9.02
C TRP A 524 -5.46 3.05 -10.01
N VAL A 525 -5.01 3.02 -11.27
CA VAL A 525 -5.58 2.14 -12.30
C VAL A 525 -5.38 0.66 -11.93
N THR A 526 -4.21 0.28 -11.42
CA THR A 526 -3.94 -1.09 -10.93
C THR A 526 -4.84 -1.43 -9.74
N LEU A 527 -5.02 -0.50 -8.80
CA LEU A 527 -5.89 -0.69 -7.63
C LEU A 527 -7.35 -0.90 -8.05
N LEU A 528 -7.90 -0.04 -8.92
CA LEU A 528 -9.26 -0.15 -9.42
C LEU A 528 -9.48 -1.47 -10.18
N THR A 529 -8.50 -1.88 -10.98
CA THR A 529 -8.55 -3.15 -11.71
C THR A 529 -8.61 -4.34 -10.76
N ARG A 530 -7.78 -4.34 -9.70
CA ARG A 530 -7.79 -5.40 -8.69
C ARG A 530 -9.02 -5.36 -7.80
N LEU A 531 -9.55 -4.17 -7.50
CA LEU A 531 -10.79 -4.02 -6.76
C LEU A 531 -11.98 -4.51 -7.59
N ALA A 532 -11.99 -4.29 -8.90
CA ALA A 532 -13.00 -4.85 -9.79
C ALA A 532 -12.95 -6.39 -9.80
N THR A 533 -11.77 -6.98 -9.92
CA THR A 533 -11.62 -8.44 -10.12
C THR A 533 -11.62 -9.25 -8.83
N ARG A 534 -10.99 -8.76 -7.76
CA ARG A 534 -10.72 -9.51 -6.53
C ARG A 534 -11.69 -9.24 -5.38
N ALA A 535 -12.53 -8.20 -5.48
CA ALA A 535 -13.41 -7.79 -4.38
C ALA A 535 -14.48 -8.82 -3.94
N PRO A 536 -14.87 -9.86 -4.71
CA PRO A 536 -15.82 -10.84 -4.19
C PRO A 536 -15.25 -12.26 -4.03
N ALA A 537 -13.94 -12.47 -4.12
CA ALA A 537 -13.41 -13.84 -4.05
C ALA A 537 -13.19 -14.36 -2.60
N THR A 538 -13.46 -13.56 -1.56
CA THR A 538 -12.93 -13.91 -0.22
C THR A 538 -13.75 -13.49 1.01
N LEU A 539 -14.98 -13.01 0.88
CA LEU A 539 -15.77 -12.56 2.05
C LEU A 539 -17.14 -13.23 2.24
N GLU A 540 -17.46 -14.25 1.46
CA GLU A 540 -18.69 -15.03 1.67
C GLU A 540 -18.30 -16.37 2.30
N VAL A 541 -18.36 -16.41 3.64
CA VAL A 541 -18.36 -17.68 4.39
C VAL A 541 -19.64 -18.42 4.00
N ASP A 542 -19.46 -19.68 3.63
CA ASP A 542 -20.47 -20.64 3.17
C ASP A 542 -21.61 -20.83 4.19
N ASP A 543 -22.64 -20.00 4.10
CA ASP A 543 -23.89 -20.18 4.85
C ASP A 543 -24.79 -21.12 4.02
N LYS A 544 -24.65 -22.42 4.26
CA LYS A 544 -25.52 -23.46 3.69
C LYS A 544 -26.95 -23.30 4.20
N LYS A 545 -27.73 -22.42 3.57
CA LYS A 545 -29.20 -22.40 3.66
C LYS A 545 -29.81 -23.10 2.45
N PRO A 546 -30.86 -23.92 2.67
CA PRO A 546 -31.43 -24.75 1.63
C PRO A 546 -32.19 -23.91 0.60
N GLU A 547 -32.17 -24.44 -0.62
CA GLU A 547 -32.80 -23.94 -1.84
C GLU A 547 -34.22 -23.44 -1.64
N SER A 548 -34.45 -22.15 -1.86
CA SER A 548 -35.77 -21.66 -2.32
C SER A 548 -35.76 -20.32 -3.05
N ASP A 549 -34.66 -19.56 -3.10
CA ASP A 549 -34.62 -18.28 -3.82
C ASP A 549 -33.43 -18.13 -4.78
N LEU A 550 -33.52 -18.80 -5.93
CA LEU A 550 -32.58 -18.70 -7.06
C LEU A 550 -32.54 -17.31 -7.75
N ARG A 551 -33.19 -16.28 -7.19
CA ARG A 551 -33.20 -14.90 -7.74
C ARG A 551 -32.50 -13.86 -6.88
N ALA A 552 -32.03 -14.23 -5.68
CA ALA A 552 -31.38 -13.31 -4.73
C ALA A 552 -29.84 -13.35 -4.75
N ARG A 553 -29.20 -14.29 -5.47
CA ARG A 553 -27.73 -14.33 -5.70
C ARG A 553 -27.26 -13.27 -6.73
N LYS A 554 -27.77 -12.04 -6.67
CA LYS A 554 -27.29 -10.94 -7.53
C LYS A 554 -26.03 -10.35 -6.92
N THR A 555 -24.89 -10.82 -7.41
CA THR A 555 -23.61 -10.11 -7.69
C THR A 555 -23.29 -8.81 -6.92
N PRO A 556 -22.00 -8.61 -6.52
CA PRO A 556 -21.53 -7.43 -5.80
C PRO A 556 -21.73 -6.13 -6.59
N ALA A 557 -22.63 -5.25 -6.12
CA ALA A 557 -23.03 -4.02 -6.81
C ALA A 557 -21.85 -3.09 -7.16
N ILE A 558 -20.78 -3.08 -6.36
CA ILE A 558 -19.64 -2.19 -6.54
C ILE A 558 -18.64 -2.66 -7.60
N SER A 559 -18.40 -3.97 -7.69
CA SER A 559 -17.41 -4.55 -8.62
C SER A 559 -17.86 -4.34 -10.07
N ASN A 560 -19.14 -4.57 -10.37
CA ASN A 560 -19.72 -4.27 -11.68
C ASN A 560 -19.73 -2.78 -12.00
N PHE A 561 -19.99 -1.91 -11.01
CA PHE A 561 -19.88 -0.47 -11.19
C PHE A 561 -18.47 -0.03 -11.55
N ILE A 562 -17.44 -0.60 -10.91
CA ILE A 562 -16.03 -0.32 -11.25
C ILE A 562 -15.73 -0.81 -12.67
N ARG A 563 -16.17 -2.02 -13.06
CA ARG A 563 -16.01 -2.53 -14.44
C ARG A 563 -16.67 -1.63 -15.48
N GLU A 564 -17.88 -1.14 -15.21
CA GLU A 564 -18.55 -0.18 -16.10
C GLU A 564 -17.79 1.15 -16.19
N SER A 565 -17.25 1.61 -15.08
CA SER A 565 -16.47 2.85 -15.02
C SER A 565 -15.13 2.71 -15.76
N LEU A 566 -14.45 1.55 -15.62
CA LEU A 566 -13.25 1.20 -16.39
C LEU A 566 -13.57 1.13 -17.88
N TYR A 567 -14.68 0.50 -18.26
CA TYR A 567 -15.13 0.42 -19.64
C TYR A 567 -15.36 1.80 -20.27
N ARG A 568 -16.12 2.69 -19.59
CA ARG A 568 -16.33 4.07 -20.06
C ARG A 568 -15.01 4.83 -20.16
N TYR A 569 -14.17 4.73 -19.13
CA TYR A 569 -12.85 5.37 -19.09
C TYR A 569 -11.96 4.90 -20.24
N ILE A 570 -11.93 3.62 -20.60
CA ILE A 570 -11.10 3.16 -21.73
C ILE A 570 -11.64 3.66 -23.06
N LEU A 571 -12.97 3.70 -23.24
CA LEU A 571 -13.58 4.12 -24.51
C LEU A 571 -13.48 5.61 -24.81
N GLU A 572 -13.45 6.48 -23.80
CA GLU A 572 -13.24 7.92 -23.98
C GLU A 572 -11.97 8.24 -24.78
N ASP A 573 -10.89 7.48 -24.56
CA ASP A 573 -9.65 7.60 -25.33
C ASP A 573 -8.92 6.26 -25.39
N PHE A 574 -9.41 5.38 -26.27
CA PHE A 574 -8.84 4.04 -26.45
C PHE A 574 -7.37 4.07 -26.85
N ARG A 575 -6.95 5.07 -27.66
CA ARG A 575 -5.57 5.15 -28.19
C ARG A 575 -4.57 5.40 -27.07
N ALA A 576 -4.86 6.32 -26.15
CA ALA A 576 -4.00 6.58 -25.00
C ALA A 576 -4.16 5.54 -23.88
N ARG A 577 -5.33 4.88 -23.79
CA ARG A 577 -5.70 4.01 -22.65
C ARG A 577 -5.66 2.51 -22.98
N VAL A 578 -5.12 2.11 -24.14
CA VAL A 578 -5.01 0.70 -24.56
C VAL A 578 -4.28 -0.18 -23.54
N ASN A 579 -3.21 0.35 -22.90
CA ASN A 579 -2.46 -0.37 -21.87
C ASN A 579 -3.34 -0.71 -20.65
N VAL A 580 -4.26 0.20 -20.29
CA VAL A 580 -5.19 0.01 -19.17
C VAL A 580 -6.17 -1.11 -19.50
N GLY A 581 -6.71 -1.13 -20.72
CA GLY A 581 -7.60 -2.20 -21.18
C GLY A 581 -6.91 -3.55 -21.20
N ILE A 582 -5.68 -3.64 -21.72
CA ILE A 582 -4.90 -4.88 -21.73
C ILE A 582 -4.64 -5.38 -20.30
N MET A 583 -4.23 -4.50 -19.39
CA MET A 583 -3.97 -4.85 -17.99
C MET A 583 -5.23 -5.37 -17.31
N TRP A 584 -6.37 -4.70 -17.52
CA TRP A 584 -7.65 -5.11 -16.95
C TRP A 584 -8.11 -6.47 -17.47
N LEU A 585 -8.06 -6.69 -18.78
CA LEU A 585 -8.46 -7.96 -19.39
C LEU A 585 -7.55 -9.13 -18.96
N ASN A 586 -6.25 -8.89 -18.76
CA ASN A 586 -5.34 -9.91 -18.22
C ASN A 586 -5.69 -10.26 -16.76
N GLU A 587 -6.05 -9.27 -15.94
CA GLU A 587 -6.46 -9.51 -14.56
C GLU A 587 -7.83 -10.23 -14.47
N GLU A 588 -8.81 -9.87 -15.29
CA GLU A 588 -10.11 -10.57 -15.35
C GLU A 588 -9.94 -12.03 -15.75
N TRP A 589 -9.15 -12.31 -16.80
CA TRP A 589 -8.87 -13.67 -17.22
C TRP A 589 -8.14 -14.48 -16.13
N TYR A 590 -7.16 -13.87 -15.47
CA TYR A 590 -6.43 -14.50 -14.38
C TYR A 590 -7.37 -14.85 -13.22
N ASN A 591 -8.27 -13.94 -12.86
CA ASN A 591 -9.28 -14.16 -11.84
C ASN A 591 -10.24 -15.30 -12.22
N ASP A 592 -10.77 -15.31 -13.45
CA ASP A 592 -11.64 -16.38 -13.96
C ASP A 592 -10.94 -17.76 -13.85
N ARG A 593 -9.63 -17.83 -14.16
CA ARG A 593 -8.84 -19.07 -14.04
C ARG A 593 -8.62 -19.51 -12.60
N ILE A 594 -8.45 -18.58 -11.67
CA ILE A 594 -8.37 -18.90 -10.23
C ILE A 594 -9.70 -19.44 -9.74
N GLN A 595 -10.81 -18.76 -10.06
CA GLN A 595 -12.14 -19.17 -9.61
C GLN A 595 -12.51 -20.55 -10.15
N MET A 596 -12.20 -20.84 -11.43
CA MET A 596 -12.38 -22.17 -12.01
C MET A 596 -11.56 -23.25 -11.31
N LYS A 597 -10.30 -22.97 -10.94
CA LYS A 597 -9.46 -23.93 -10.19
C LYS A 597 -9.96 -24.16 -8.77
N PHE A 598 -10.41 -23.10 -8.10
CA PHE A 598 -10.97 -23.18 -6.76
C PHE A 598 -12.26 -23.99 -6.76
N ALA A 599 -13.18 -23.67 -7.67
CA ALA A 599 -14.42 -24.42 -7.87
C ALA A 599 -14.15 -25.90 -8.20
N ALA A 600 -13.15 -26.20 -9.05
CA ALA A 600 -12.77 -27.57 -9.36
C ALA A 600 -12.19 -28.35 -8.17
N THR A 601 -11.55 -27.68 -7.22
CA THR A 601 -10.97 -28.31 -6.01
C THR A 601 -12.05 -28.64 -4.97
N GLN A 602 -13.18 -27.94 -5.00
CA GLN A 602 -14.31 -28.13 -4.10
C GLN A 602 -15.37 -29.11 -4.64
N ARG A 603 -15.16 -29.74 -5.80
CA ARG A 603 -16.12 -30.68 -6.40
C ARG A 603 -16.15 -32.01 -5.65
N THR A 604 -17.34 -32.47 -5.30
CA THR A 604 -17.63 -33.87 -4.92
C THR A 604 -18.31 -34.58 -6.10
N GLU A 605 -18.23 -35.91 -6.21
CA GLU A 605 -18.76 -36.69 -7.35
C GLU A 605 -20.29 -36.56 -7.57
N GLU A 606 -21.01 -35.93 -6.64
CA GLU A 606 -22.47 -35.75 -6.65
C GLU A 606 -22.94 -34.32 -6.99
N ASP A 607 -22.03 -33.35 -7.15
CA ASP A 607 -22.40 -31.94 -7.38
C ASP A 607 -22.63 -31.65 -8.88
N GLU A 608 -23.82 -31.13 -9.25
CA GLU A 608 -24.08 -30.56 -10.59
C GLU A 608 -23.07 -29.45 -10.92
N GLU A 609 -22.74 -29.27 -12.21
CA GLU A 609 -21.76 -28.30 -12.70
C GLU A 609 -22.01 -26.89 -12.14
N ALA A 610 -21.29 -26.54 -11.06
CA ALA A 610 -21.33 -25.19 -10.51
C ALA A 610 -20.88 -24.19 -11.59
N SER A 611 -21.82 -23.39 -12.11
CA SER A 611 -21.53 -22.40 -13.14
C SER A 611 -20.76 -21.23 -12.51
N VAL A 612 -19.43 -21.25 -12.62
CA VAL A 612 -18.59 -20.10 -12.26
C VAL A 612 -18.87 -18.98 -13.28
N PRO A 613 -19.27 -17.76 -12.87
CA PRO A 613 -19.47 -16.66 -13.80
C PRO A 613 -18.15 -16.23 -14.42
N LEU A 614 -18.01 -16.41 -15.74
CA LEU A 614 -16.82 -15.99 -16.51
C LEU A 614 -17.01 -14.56 -17.00
N HIS A 615 -16.16 -13.63 -16.56
CA HIS A 615 -16.29 -12.21 -16.86
C HIS A 615 -15.45 -11.79 -18.08
N TYR A 616 -14.33 -12.47 -18.33
CA TYR A 616 -13.40 -12.13 -19.40
C TYR A 616 -14.07 -12.04 -20.77
N ASP A 617 -14.79 -13.09 -21.18
CA ASP A 617 -15.43 -13.18 -22.50
C ASP A 617 -16.50 -12.09 -22.70
N GLN A 618 -17.24 -11.75 -21.64
CA GLN A 618 -18.24 -10.70 -21.69
C GLN A 618 -17.59 -9.33 -21.93
N TRP A 619 -16.55 -9.00 -21.15
CA TRP A 619 -15.95 -7.67 -21.18
C TRP A 619 -15.03 -7.45 -22.38
N VAL A 620 -14.31 -8.47 -22.84
CA VAL A 620 -13.49 -8.37 -24.07
C VAL A 620 -14.37 -8.11 -25.28
N LEU A 621 -15.53 -8.78 -25.39
CA LEU A 621 -16.48 -8.57 -26.48
C LEU A 621 -17.15 -7.20 -26.38
N ARG A 622 -17.57 -6.75 -25.20
CA ARG A 622 -18.10 -5.39 -25.02
C ARG A 622 -17.06 -4.33 -25.39
N LEU A 623 -15.80 -4.51 -24.96
CA LEU A 623 -14.75 -3.55 -25.25
C LEU A 623 -14.49 -3.46 -26.76
N LEU A 624 -14.39 -4.62 -27.43
CA LEU A 624 -14.30 -4.69 -28.89
C LEU A 624 -15.47 -3.96 -29.56
N ASP A 625 -16.71 -4.28 -29.17
CA ASP A 625 -17.90 -3.64 -29.74
C ASP A 625 -17.94 -2.12 -29.53
N GLY A 626 -17.36 -1.65 -28.42
CA GLY A 626 -17.26 -0.25 -28.09
C GLY A 626 -16.27 0.52 -28.96
N PHE A 627 -15.06 -0.01 -29.21
CA PHE A 627 -14.03 0.74 -29.94
C PHE A 627 -13.91 0.38 -31.44
N LEU A 628 -14.34 -0.81 -31.88
CA LEU A 628 -14.24 -1.25 -33.28
C LEU A 628 -14.84 -0.24 -34.28
N PRO A 629 -16.02 0.36 -34.04
CA PRO A 629 -16.59 1.36 -34.96
C PRO A 629 -15.74 2.61 -35.14
N TYR A 630 -14.89 2.95 -34.16
CA TYR A 630 -14.07 4.16 -34.11
C TYR A 630 -12.61 3.94 -34.56
N LEU A 631 -12.27 2.71 -34.97
CA LEU A 631 -10.95 2.41 -35.51
C LEU A 631 -10.80 2.95 -36.93
N ASP A 632 -9.66 3.55 -37.20
CA ASP A 632 -9.27 4.02 -38.53
C ASP A 632 -8.17 3.09 -39.09
N SER A 633 -7.93 3.14 -40.40
CA SER A 633 -6.87 2.38 -41.09
C SER A 633 -5.48 2.58 -40.45
N ARG A 634 -5.25 3.75 -39.86
CA ARG A 634 -4.02 4.16 -39.15
C ARG A 634 -3.79 3.41 -37.84
N ASP A 635 -4.83 2.86 -37.21
CA ASP A 635 -4.74 2.23 -35.89
C ASP A 635 -4.33 0.75 -35.93
N THR A 636 -3.97 0.24 -37.11
CA THR A 636 -3.56 -1.17 -37.32
C THR A 636 -2.54 -1.64 -36.28
N LYS A 637 -1.54 -0.82 -35.94
CA LYS A 637 -0.51 -1.17 -34.93
C LYS A 637 -1.08 -1.29 -33.52
N ILE A 638 -1.95 -0.36 -33.12
CA ILE A 638 -2.55 -0.35 -31.77
C ILE A 638 -3.50 -1.53 -31.62
N PHE A 639 -4.28 -1.83 -32.67
CA PHE A 639 -5.22 -2.94 -32.68
C PHE A 639 -4.52 -4.30 -32.68
N ILE A 640 -3.47 -4.47 -33.50
CA ILE A 640 -2.61 -5.67 -33.45
C ILE A 640 -2.02 -5.85 -32.06
N ARG A 641 -1.49 -4.77 -31.47
CA ARG A 641 -0.91 -4.80 -30.12
C ARG A 641 -1.95 -5.26 -29.08
N PHE A 642 -3.15 -4.68 -29.11
CA PHE A 642 -4.25 -5.09 -28.24
C PHE A 642 -4.57 -6.58 -28.39
N LEU A 643 -4.83 -7.06 -29.61
CA LEU A 643 -5.12 -8.48 -29.86
C LEU A 643 -3.94 -9.41 -29.52
N SER A 644 -2.71 -8.91 -29.58
CA SER A 644 -1.51 -9.69 -29.25
C SER A 644 -1.19 -9.75 -27.76
N GLU A 645 -1.72 -8.82 -26.95
CA GLU A 645 -1.44 -8.74 -25.51
C GLU A 645 -2.62 -9.20 -24.66
N ILE A 646 -3.81 -9.42 -25.26
CA ILE A 646 -4.90 -10.11 -24.56
C ILE A 646 -4.56 -11.59 -24.30
N PRO A 647 -5.06 -12.15 -23.19
CA PRO A 647 -4.67 -13.49 -22.73
C PRO A 647 -5.24 -14.62 -23.59
N GLU A 648 -6.50 -14.53 -24.03
CA GLU A 648 -7.18 -15.59 -24.78
C GLU A 648 -7.98 -15.04 -25.97
N VAL A 649 -7.79 -15.63 -27.15
CA VAL A 649 -8.57 -15.26 -28.33
C VAL A 649 -9.58 -16.36 -28.59
N THR A 650 -10.87 -16.02 -28.55
CA THR A 650 -11.99 -16.93 -28.73
C THR A 650 -12.66 -16.72 -30.11
N ILE A 651 -13.46 -17.69 -30.56
CA ILE A 651 -14.18 -17.62 -31.85
C ILE A 651 -15.08 -16.37 -31.95
N PRO A 652 -15.81 -15.95 -30.89
CA PRO A 652 -16.56 -14.70 -30.93
C PRO A 652 -15.68 -13.47 -31.22
N ILE A 653 -14.45 -13.43 -30.68
CA ILE A 653 -13.50 -12.34 -30.94
C ILE A 653 -13.10 -12.33 -32.42
N THR A 654 -12.74 -13.47 -33.00
CA THR A 654 -12.35 -13.54 -34.43
C THR A 654 -13.50 -13.16 -35.36
N LYS A 655 -14.75 -13.48 -35.00
CA LYS A 655 -15.94 -13.01 -35.73
C LYS A 655 -16.10 -11.49 -35.68
N ARG A 656 -15.86 -10.84 -34.53
CA ARG A 656 -15.88 -9.37 -34.44
C ARG A 656 -14.74 -8.73 -35.24
N VAL A 657 -13.55 -9.30 -35.22
CA VAL A 657 -12.43 -8.87 -36.08
C VAL A 657 -12.82 -8.97 -37.56
N SER A 658 -13.43 -10.08 -37.97
CA SER A 658 -13.88 -10.30 -39.35
C SER A 658 -14.97 -9.33 -39.80
N SER A 659 -15.76 -8.79 -38.86
CA SER A 659 -16.78 -7.79 -39.17
C SER A 659 -16.19 -6.45 -39.65
N LEU A 660 -14.92 -6.17 -39.36
CA LEU A 660 -14.21 -4.99 -39.88
C LEU A 660 -14.00 -5.05 -41.39
N ALA A 661 -14.00 -6.24 -41.99
CA ALA A 661 -13.86 -6.40 -43.43
C ALA A 661 -15.12 -5.98 -44.22
N LYS A 662 -16.22 -5.64 -43.53
CA LYS A 662 -17.41 -5.03 -44.15
C LYS A 662 -17.13 -3.66 -44.74
N ASP A 663 -16.17 -2.92 -44.17
CA ASP A 663 -15.76 -1.62 -44.67
C ASP A 663 -14.51 -1.78 -45.55
N PRO A 664 -14.57 -1.39 -46.84
CA PRO A 664 -13.44 -1.45 -47.78
C PRO A 664 -12.10 -0.93 -47.23
N GLU A 665 -12.14 0.21 -46.56
CA GLU A 665 -10.93 0.87 -46.02
C GLU A 665 -10.28 0.11 -44.84
N ARG A 666 -11.04 -0.77 -44.17
CA ARG A 666 -10.61 -1.50 -42.97
C ARG A 666 -10.24 -2.97 -43.25
N VAL A 667 -10.42 -3.44 -44.49
CA VAL A 667 -10.08 -4.81 -44.91
C VAL A 667 -8.61 -5.14 -44.63
N ASN A 668 -7.69 -4.22 -44.94
CA ASN A 668 -6.26 -4.43 -44.69
C ASN A 668 -5.96 -4.55 -43.19
N LEU A 669 -6.58 -3.73 -42.35
CA LEU A 669 -6.44 -3.79 -40.90
C LEU A 669 -6.94 -5.14 -40.35
N CYS A 670 -8.08 -5.63 -40.85
CA CYS A 670 -8.62 -6.94 -40.49
C CYS A 670 -7.66 -8.08 -40.86
N VAL A 671 -7.22 -8.13 -42.13
CA VAL A 671 -6.38 -9.21 -42.65
C VAL A 671 -5.00 -9.22 -41.97
N GLN A 672 -4.37 -8.05 -41.75
CA GLN A 672 -3.09 -7.96 -41.04
C GLN A 672 -3.20 -8.37 -39.57
N SER A 673 -4.31 -8.05 -38.91
CA SER A 673 -4.55 -8.46 -37.52
C SER A 673 -4.70 -9.96 -37.38
N LEU A 674 -5.48 -10.60 -38.28
CA LEU A 674 -5.61 -12.06 -38.31
C LEU A 674 -4.29 -12.74 -38.67
N LEU A 675 -3.52 -12.20 -39.62
CA LEU A 675 -2.20 -12.72 -39.99
C LEU A 675 -1.24 -12.72 -38.78
N TYR A 676 -1.23 -11.63 -38.02
CA TYR A 676 -0.37 -11.53 -36.84
C TYR A 676 -0.71 -12.62 -35.81
N LEU A 677 -2.00 -12.84 -35.55
CA LEU A 677 -2.46 -13.92 -34.66
C LEU A 677 -2.06 -15.31 -35.17
N VAL A 678 -2.20 -15.58 -36.47
CA VAL A 678 -1.77 -16.85 -37.10
C VAL A 678 -0.27 -17.11 -36.89
N MET A 679 0.56 -16.06 -36.98
CA MET A 679 2.01 -16.17 -36.85
C MET A 679 2.48 -16.32 -35.40
N PHE A 680 1.95 -15.51 -34.47
CA PHE A 680 2.50 -15.35 -33.12
C PHE A 680 1.64 -15.97 -32.00
N ARG A 681 0.45 -16.51 -32.31
CA ARG A 681 -0.44 -17.19 -31.35
C ARG A 681 -0.85 -18.58 -31.87
N PRO A 682 0.00 -19.63 -31.71
CA PRO A 682 -0.32 -20.98 -32.18
C PRO A 682 -1.69 -21.53 -31.74
N PRO A 683 -2.17 -21.33 -30.50
CA PRO A 683 -3.48 -21.83 -30.08
C PRO A 683 -4.67 -21.22 -30.83
N ALA A 684 -4.55 -19.96 -31.28
CA ALA A 684 -5.59 -19.25 -32.00
C ALA A 684 -5.47 -19.40 -33.53
N ARG A 685 -4.48 -20.16 -34.02
CA ARG A 685 -4.15 -20.23 -35.45
C ARG A 685 -5.32 -20.77 -36.29
N GLU A 686 -5.87 -21.92 -35.93
CA GLU A 686 -6.94 -22.55 -36.72
C GLU A 686 -8.20 -21.70 -36.77
N MET A 687 -8.60 -21.11 -35.64
CA MET A 687 -9.77 -20.22 -35.60
C MET A 687 -9.56 -18.92 -36.40
N CYS A 688 -8.33 -18.40 -36.45
CA CYS A 688 -8.01 -17.23 -37.28
C CYS A 688 -7.92 -17.57 -38.76
N LEU A 689 -7.44 -18.78 -39.12
CA LEU A 689 -7.43 -19.26 -40.50
C LEU A 689 -8.86 -19.48 -41.03
N ASN A 690 -9.75 -20.06 -40.22
CA ASN A 690 -11.17 -20.19 -40.56
C ASN A 690 -11.82 -18.81 -40.76
N ALA A 691 -11.55 -17.86 -39.86
CA ALA A 691 -12.05 -16.48 -40.00
C ALA A 691 -11.48 -15.79 -41.26
N LEU A 692 -10.21 -16.03 -41.60
CA LEU A 692 -9.59 -15.48 -42.80
C LEU A 692 -10.17 -16.08 -44.08
N GLU A 693 -10.52 -17.37 -44.06
CA GLU A 693 -11.22 -18.07 -45.13
C GLU A 693 -12.64 -17.51 -45.32
N ASP A 694 -13.38 -17.29 -44.24
CA ASP A 694 -14.70 -16.64 -44.29
C ASP A 694 -14.61 -15.23 -44.89
N VAL A 695 -13.61 -14.44 -44.49
CA VAL A 695 -13.37 -13.10 -45.04
C VAL A 695 -12.99 -13.15 -46.51
N TYR A 696 -12.13 -14.11 -46.91
CA TYR A 696 -11.71 -14.32 -48.30
C TYR A 696 -12.87 -14.68 -49.24
N ASN A 697 -13.79 -15.53 -48.76
CA ASN A 697 -14.98 -15.94 -49.51
C ASN A 697 -16.03 -14.84 -49.58
N THR A 698 -16.15 -14.01 -48.54
CA THR A 698 -17.22 -13.00 -48.40
C THR A 698 -16.87 -11.66 -49.05
N TYR A 699 -15.62 -11.20 -49.00
CA TYR A 699 -15.23 -9.85 -49.42
C TYR A 699 -14.19 -9.87 -50.54
N GLU A 700 -14.54 -9.34 -51.72
CA GLU A 700 -13.69 -9.37 -52.91
C GLU A 700 -12.38 -8.61 -52.74
N GLU A 701 -12.42 -7.49 -52.03
CA GLU A 701 -11.25 -6.63 -51.77
C GLU A 701 -10.21 -7.29 -50.86
N SER A 702 -10.60 -8.31 -50.10
CA SER A 702 -9.70 -9.06 -49.22
C SER A 702 -8.87 -10.12 -49.96
N ARG A 703 -9.34 -10.56 -51.15
CA ARG A 703 -8.75 -11.63 -51.95
C ARG A 703 -7.26 -11.49 -52.26
N PRO A 704 -6.71 -10.31 -52.64
CA PRO A 704 -5.29 -10.21 -52.99
C PRO A 704 -4.35 -10.33 -51.79
N ILE A 705 -4.78 -9.96 -50.58
CA ILE A 705 -3.96 -9.99 -49.36
C ILE A 705 -4.19 -11.30 -48.61
N ALA A 706 -5.46 -11.69 -48.39
CA ALA A 706 -5.82 -12.94 -47.74
C ALA A 706 -5.41 -14.17 -48.58
N GLY A 707 -5.52 -14.11 -49.91
CA GLY A 707 -5.10 -15.20 -50.81
C GLY A 707 -3.61 -15.51 -50.74
N LYS A 708 -2.73 -14.50 -50.60
CA LYS A 708 -1.28 -14.73 -50.40
C LYS A 708 -0.99 -15.48 -49.10
N ILE A 709 -1.79 -15.22 -48.07
CA ILE A 709 -1.63 -15.83 -46.75
C ILE A 709 -2.19 -17.26 -46.77
N LEU A 710 -3.38 -17.46 -47.32
CA LEU A 710 -4.01 -18.77 -47.47
C LEU A 710 -3.17 -19.69 -48.38
N ALA A 711 -2.50 -19.16 -49.40
CA ALA A 711 -1.58 -19.96 -50.24
C ALA A 711 -0.42 -20.59 -49.45
N LYS A 712 0.01 -19.91 -48.38
CA LYS A 712 1.11 -20.37 -47.52
C LYS A 712 0.65 -21.39 -46.47
N TRP A 713 -0.57 -21.26 -45.96
CA TRP A 713 -1.04 -22.04 -44.81
C TRP A 713 -2.13 -23.07 -45.13
N ARG A 714 -2.92 -22.88 -46.20
CA ARG A 714 -3.96 -23.79 -46.72
C ARG A 714 -4.05 -23.72 -48.27
N PRO A 715 -3.08 -24.30 -49.01
CA PRO A 715 -3.04 -24.21 -50.48
C PRO A 715 -4.25 -24.86 -51.19
N HIS A 716 -4.84 -25.90 -50.60
CA HIS A 716 -5.95 -26.67 -51.18
C HIS A 716 -7.24 -25.84 -51.43
N ILE A 717 -7.47 -24.78 -50.66
CA ILE A 717 -8.69 -23.95 -50.77
C ILE A 717 -8.59 -23.03 -52.01
N ILE A 718 -7.39 -22.55 -52.32
CA ILE A 718 -7.15 -21.68 -53.47
C ILE A 718 -7.22 -22.48 -54.78
N GLU A 719 -6.71 -23.71 -54.77
CA GLU A 719 -6.80 -24.64 -55.91
C GLU A 719 -8.26 -24.98 -56.25
N GLN A 720 -9.12 -25.22 -55.24
CA GLN A 720 -10.55 -25.48 -55.44
C GLN A 720 -11.30 -24.27 -56.01
N GLN A 721 -10.95 -23.05 -55.58
CA GLN A 721 -11.62 -21.84 -56.05
C GLN A 721 -11.14 -21.39 -57.45
N GLN A 722 -9.86 -21.63 -57.79
CA GLN A 722 -9.36 -21.46 -59.17
C GLN A 722 -10.01 -22.45 -60.13
N GLN A 723 -10.26 -23.69 -59.70
CA GLN A 723 -11.02 -24.67 -60.49
C GLN A 723 -12.49 -24.26 -60.67
N GLN A 724 -13.14 -23.71 -59.64
CA GLN A 724 -14.50 -23.16 -59.78
C GLN A 724 -14.58 -21.93 -60.69
N GLN A 725 -13.60 -21.01 -60.64
CA GLN A 725 -13.54 -19.86 -61.55
C GLN A 725 -13.26 -20.30 -63.00
N GLN A 726 -12.40 -21.30 -63.21
CA GLN A 726 -12.18 -21.89 -64.53
C GLN A 726 -13.43 -22.62 -65.06
N GLN A 727 -14.16 -23.34 -64.21
CA GLN A 727 -15.43 -23.98 -64.60
C GLN A 727 -16.52 -22.94 -64.89
N GLN A 728 -16.61 -21.84 -64.15
CA GLN A 728 -17.56 -20.75 -64.43
C GLN A 728 -17.20 -19.99 -65.71
N GLN A 729 -15.91 -19.74 -65.98
CA GLN A 729 -15.48 -19.15 -67.25
C GLN A 729 -15.72 -20.09 -68.44
N GLN A 730 -15.50 -21.40 -68.27
CA GLN A 730 -15.84 -22.40 -69.28
C GLN A 730 -17.35 -22.50 -69.51
N GLN A 731 -18.18 -22.43 -68.46
CA GLN A 731 -19.64 -22.39 -68.58
C GLN A 731 -20.16 -21.09 -69.21
N GLN A 732 -19.56 -19.93 -68.90
CA GLN A 732 -19.92 -18.66 -69.56
C GLN A 732 -19.49 -18.64 -71.03
N GLN A 733 -18.32 -19.22 -71.36
CA GLN A 733 -17.89 -19.40 -72.75
C GLN A 733 -18.78 -20.41 -73.50
N GLN A 734 -19.20 -21.51 -72.86
CA GLN A 734 -20.17 -22.45 -73.44
C GLN A 734 -21.54 -21.81 -73.63
N GLN A 735 -22.05 -21.02 -72.67
CA GLN A 735 -23.33 -20.30 -72.83
C GLN A 735 -23.24 -19.19 -73.90
N GLN A 736 -22.09 -18.52 -74.06
CA GLN A 736 -21.86 -17.60 -75.18
C GLN A 736 -21.78 -18.34 -76.52
N GLN A 737 -21.14 -19.51 -76.58
CA GLN A 737 -21.12 -20.34 -77.78
C GLN A 737 -22.50 -20.89 -78.13
N GLU A 738 -23.29 -21.34 -77.16
CA GLU A 738 -24.68 -21.80 -77.36
C GLU A 738 -25.59 -20.66 -77.80
N ARG A 739 -25.45 -19.45 -77.23
CA ARG A 739 -26.16 -18.25 -77.71
C ARG A 739 -25.75 -17.87 -79.14
N SER A 740 -24.47 -18.02 -79.48
CA SER A 740 -23.96 -17.76 -80.84
C SER A 740 -24.51 -18.79 -81.85
N GLN A 741 -24.57 -20.07 -81.46
CA GLN A 741 -25.14 -21.14 -82.29
C GLN A 741 -26.66 -21.03 -82.43
N GLN A 742 -27.38 -20.58 -81.40
CA GLN A 742 -28.81 -20.25 -81.50
C GLN A 742 -29.04 -19.04 -82.41
N GLN A 743 -28.17 -18.02 -82.38
CA GLN A 743 -28.23 -16.89 -83.32
C GLN A 743 -27.92 -17.32 -84.76
N GLU A 744 -26.98 -18.25 -84.99
CA GLU A 744 -26.72 -18.82 -86.31
C GLU A 744 -27.90 -19.67 -86.82
N GLN A 745 -28.54 -20.48 -85.97
CA GLN A 745 -29.74 -21.24 -86.35
C GLN A 745 -30.94 -20.34 -86.68
N ILE A 746 -31.13 -19.23 -85.97
CA ILE A 746 -32.15 -18.23 -86.29
C ILE A 746 -31.82 -17.50 -87.62
N SER A 747 -30.54 -17.29 -87.92
CA SER A 747 -30.11 -16.69 -89.19
C SER A 747 -30.29 -17.60 -90.41
N LEU A 748 -30.20 -18.92 -90.22
CA LEU A 748 -30.43 -19.94 -91.26
C LEU A 748 -31.92 -20.16 -91.56
N ALA A 749 -32.82 -19.92 -90.58
CA ALA A 749 -34.28 -20.03 -90.78
C ALA A 749 -34.88 -18.83 -91.55
N ASN A 750 -34.23 -17.67 -91.56
CA ASN A 750 -34.73 -16.44 -92.18
C ASN A 750 -34.33 -16.26 -93.67
N ARG A 751 -33.84 -17.29 -94.35
CA ARG A 751 -33.42 -17.24 -95.77
C ARG A 751 -34.47 -17.75 -96.77
N SER A 752 -35.76 -17.67 -96.44
CA SER A 752 -36.85 -17.94 -97.39
C SER A 752 -37.85 -16.79 -97.51
N ALA A 753 -37.82 -16.17 -98.71
CA ALA A 753 -38.86 -15.36 -99.35
C ALA A 753 -39.01 -13.85 -98.95
N PRO A 754 -39.48 -12.98 -99.88
CA PRO A 754 -38.92 -11.63 -100.09
C PRO A 754 -39.94 -10.45 -100.09
N ALA A 755 -39.38 -9.23 -100.26
CA ALA A 755 -40.00 -7.94 -100.66
C ALA A 755 -41.07 -7.35 -99.70
N ASP A 756 -41.26 -6.05 -99.50
CA ASP A 756 -41.20 -4.95 -100.47
C ASP A 756 -41.07 -3.56 -99.79
N SER A 757 -40.76 -2.58 -100.63
CA SER A 757 -40.51 -1.16 -100.41
C SER A 757 -41.69 -0.30 -99.91
N THR A 758 -41.41 0.75 -99.14
CA THR A 758 -41.77 2.19 -99.38
C THR A 758 -41.62 3.05 -98.10
N ALA A 759 -41.16 4.29 -98.26
CA ALA A 759 -41.00 5.37 -97.26
C ALA A 759 -41.97 6.54 -97.61
N PRO A 760 -41.97 7.76 -97.01
CA PRO A 760 -41.62 8.33 -95.66
C PRO A 760 -42.87 9.17 -95.13
N PRO A 761 -42.84 10.32 -94.38
CA PRO A 761 -41.79 11.08 -93.66
C PRO A 761 -42.14 11.73 -92.27
N ALA A 762 -41.10 12.37 -91.69
CA ALA A 762 -41.02 13.66 -90.95
C ALA A 762 -41.46 13.85 -89.46
N ASP A 763 -40.45 14.29 -88.67
CA ASP A 763 -40.36 15.33 -87.61
C ASP A 763 -41.31 15.32 -86.39
N ASP A 764 -40.76 15.36 -85.17
CA ASP A 764 -40.18 16.57 -84.55
C ASP A 764 -39.55 16.23 -83.16
N GLY A 765 -38.58 17.05 -82.68
CA GLY A 765 -38.31 17.16 -81.23
C GLY A 765 -36.87 16.97 -80.69
N SER A 766 -36.07 18.04 -80.81
CA SER A 766 -35.17 18.60 -79.78
C SER A 766 -33.85 17.90 -79.37
N ALA A 767 -32.75 18.55 -79.80
CA ALA A 767 -31.37 18.46 -79.28
C ALA A 767 -31.15 19.51 -78.14
N PRO A 768 -29.98 19.61 -77.45
CA PRO A 768 -28.64 19.58 -78.01
C PRO A 768 -27.54 18.81 -77.22
N ALA A 769 -26.39 18.78 -77.90
CA ALA A 769 -25.16 18.02 -77.74
C ALA A 769 -24.24 18.46 -76.57
N PRO A 770 -23.11 17.75 -76.33
CA PRO A 770 -22.35 17.74 -75.09
C PRO A 770 -21.10 18.65 -75.11
N ALA A 771 -20.58 18.96 -73.93
CA ALA A 771 -19.26 19.57 -73.75
C ALA A 771 -18.44 18.71 -72.78
N ASP A 772 -17.29 18.26 -73.26
CA ASP A 772 -16.20 17.65 -72.50
C ASP A 772 -14.98 18.60 -72.59
N SER A 773 -14.03 18.43 -71.66
CA SER A 773 -12.73 19.11 -71.49
C SER A 773 -12.61 20.14 -70.36
N SER A 774 -11.83 19.77 -69.35
CA SER A 774 -11.12 20.70 -68.46
C SER A 774 -9.63 20.47 -68.58
N ILE A 775 -8.94 21.59 -68.67
CA ILE A 775 -7.55 21.83 -69.05
C ILE A 775 -6.66 21.83 -67.80
N GLN A 776 -5.48 21.18 -67.88
CA GLN A 776 -4.30 21.50 -67.05
C GLN A 776 -3.58 22.74 -67.61
N PRO A 777 -2.83 23.48 -66.77
CA PRO A 777 -1.62 24.13 -67.26
C PRO A 777 -0.36 23.73 -66.48
N GLN A 778 0.72 23.67 -67.25
CA GLN A 778 2.09 23.38 -66.86
C GLN A 778 2.77 24.51 -66.06
N VAL A 779 3.82 24.05 -65.38
CA VAL A 779 4.97 24.72 -64.78
C VAL A 779 5.69 25.70 -65.73
N SER A 780 6.13 26.86 -65.22
CA SER A 780 7.51 27.40 -65.41
C SER A 780 7.81 28.67 -64.58
N ALA A 781 8.91 28.54 -63.84
CA ALA A 781 9.89 29.48 -63.26
C ALA A 781 9.76 31.02 -63.37
N SER A 782 10.18 31.68 -62.28
CA SER A 782 10.88 32.97 -62.32
C SER A 782 12.09 32.94 -61.36
N GLU A 783 13.27 33.24 -61.92
CA GLU A 783 14.54 33.53 -61.25
C GLU A 783 14.53 34.91 -60.57
N ALA A 784 15.25 35.03 -59.45
CA ALA A 784 16.11 36.15 -59.06
C ALA A 784 16.99 35.73 -57.87
#